data_AF-A0AAE0ULX9-F1
#
_entry.id   AF-A0AAE0ULX9-F1
#
_cell.length_a   1.000
_cell.length_b   1.000
_cell.length_c   1.000
_cell.angle_alpha   90.00
_cell.angle_beta   90.00
_cell.angle_gamma   90.00
#
_symmetry.space_group_name_H-M   'P 1'
#
loop_
_entity.id
_entity.type
_entity.pdbx_description
1 polymer ?
#
loop_
_entity_poly.entity_id
_entity_poly.type
_entity_poly.pdbx_seq_one_letter_code
_entity_poly.pdbx_strand_id
1 'polypeptide(L)'
;MKLWERVVEARLRKVVEICEQQYGFMPRKSTTDAIFALRILMEKYRDGQRELHCVFVDLEKAYDRVPREELWYCMRKSGVAEKYVRVVQDMYERNRTVVRCAVGQTEEFKVEVGLHQGSALSPFLFAVVMDQLSEEVRQESPWTMMFADDIVICSESREQVEENLERWRFALERRGMKVSRSKTEYMCVNEREGSGTVRLQGEEVKKAQEFKYLGSTVQSNGECGKEVKKRVQAGWNGWRKVSGVLCERKISARIKGKVYRTVVRPAMLYGLETVSLRKRQESELEVAELKMLRFSLGVTRLDRIRNEYIRGTAHVGRLGDKVREARLRWFGHVQRREMTEFRMPVPWGEMRGRVWGPEHGRPVLCLHGWSDNSGSFNTLIPLLPADWRCVAVDLPGHGFSSHRPAGVFYSFPSYIADVQRVIEALQWKRFSIIGHSMGGNLGGMLCALYPDMVEALVLLDSYGFLPVDVKRMSRIMYRGIQEMLEYEKKLPDRKERIYTYEKAKERLKAANPFLSDKSVEILLERGLQEVEGGVVFTRDIRINLTNIIRNTLEQCLEMQSQITSRVLVLRASQGLQKTFPQPEEIAVPLLNGWSGERNTIMTVEGDHHVHLNNPELVAPIITDFLLSQTSQQTANASGLNQSPKL
;
A
#
# COMPACT_ATOMS: atom_id res chain seq x y z
N MET A 1 2.13 -13.86 25.78
CA MET A 1 0.78 -13.58 25.22
C MET A 1 0.84 -12.66 23.99
N LYS A 2 1.35 -11.42 24.08
CA LYS A 2 1.35 -10.47 22.94
C LYS A 2 2.01 -10.95 21.64
N LEU A 3 3.10 -11.71 21.72
CA LEU A 3 3.72 -12.29 20.52
C LEU A 3 2.76 -13.27 19.82
N TRP A 4 2.10 -14.12 20.60
CA TRP A 4 1.11 -15.08 20.10
C TRP A 4 -0.09 -14.37 19.46
N GLU A 5 -0.62 -13.34 20.13
CA GLU A 5 -1.69 -12.49 19.58
C GLU A 5 -1.33 -11.90 18.21
N ARG A 6 -0.08 -11.42 18.02
CA ARG A 6 0.37 -10.89 16.72
C ARG A 6 0.47 -11.97 15.64
N VAL A 7 0.85 -13.20 16.00
CA VAL A 7 0.87 -14.32 15.05
C VAL A 7 -0.55 -14.68 14.62
N VAL A 8 -1.49 -14.71 15.57
CA VAL A 8 -2.92 -14.94 15.27
C VAL A 8 -3.47 -13.82 14.40
N GLU A 9 -3.24 -12.56 14.76
CA GLU A 9 -3.65 -11.39 13.98
C GLU A 9 -3.15 -11.46 12.54
N ALA A 10 -1.85 -11.73 12.34
CA ALA A 10 -1.24 -11.82 11.01
C ALA A 10 -1.88 -12.92 10.15
N ARG A 11 -2.29 -14.03 10.76
CA ARG A 11 -3.00 -15.12 10.06
C ARG A 11 -4.44 -14.74 9.74
N LEU A 12 -5.16 -14.12 10.69
CA LEU A 12 -6.54 -13.69 10.47
C LEU A 12 -6.64 -12.63 9.36
N ARG A 13 -5.67 -11.70 9.30
CA ARG A 13 -5.61 -10.67 8.24
C ARG A 13 -5.41 -11.21 6.82
N LYS A 14 -4.95 -12.46 6.66
CA LYS A 14 -4.83 -13.11 5.34
C LYS A 14 -6.17 -13.64 4.82
N VAL A 15 -7.12 -13.89 5.72
CA VAL A 15 -8.40 -14.53 5.40
C VAL A 15 -9.59 -13.60 5.54
N VAL A 16 -9.49 -12.58 6.41
CA VAL A 16 -10.54 -11.58 6.60
C VAL A 16 -10.19 -10.29 5.87
N GLU A 17 -11.06 -9.91 4.93
CA GLU A 17 -11.06 -8.61 4.29
C GLU A 17 -11.98 -7.65 5.07
N ILE A 18 -11.52 -6.43 5.30
CA ILE A 18 -12.26 -5.38 6.02
C ILE A 18 -12.61 -4.28 5.03
N CYS A 19 -13.83 -3.76 5.11
CA CYS A 19 -14.34 -2.73 4.21
C CYS A 19 -13.45 -1.47 4.11
N GLU A 20 -13.53 -0.80 2.96
CA GLU A 20 -12.72 0.38 2.67
C GLU A 20 -13.04 1.59 3.57
N GLN A 21 -14.28 1.66 4.09
CA GLN A 21 -14.78 2.70 4.97
C GLN A 21 -14.15 2.67 6.36
N GLN A 22 -13.57 1.55 6.79
CA GLN A 22 -12.87 1.42 8.06
C GLN A 22 -11.41 1.88 7.91
N TYR A 23 -11.07 3.00 8.53
CA TYR A 23 -9.73 3.58 8.58
C TYR A 23 -8.97 3.17 9.86
N GLY A 24 -9.68 2.86 10.94
CA GLY A 24 -9.11 2.48 12.22
C GLY A 24 -8.47 1.10 12.17
N PHE A 25 -7.28 0.96 12.75
CA PHE A 25 -6.53 -0.30 12.86
C PHE A 25 -6.24 -1.01 11.53
N MET A 26 -6.39 -0.30 10.40
CA MET A 26 -6.13 -0.84 9.07
C MET A 26 -4.73 -0.46 8.59
N PRO A 27 -3.99 -1.40 7.99
CA PRO A 27 -2.68 -1.10 7.44
C PRO A 27 -2.82 -0.05 6.33
N ARG A 28 -1.85 0.87 6.27
CA ARG A 28 -1.78 1.93 5.24
C ARG A 28 -3.00 2.88 5.22
N LYS A 29 -3.82 2.90 6.27
CA LYS A 29 -4.83 3.93 6.51
C LYS A 29 -4.44 4.74 7.74
N SER A 30 -4.75 6.03 7.73
CA SER A 30 -4.43 6.94 8.82
C SER A 30 -5.62 7.82 9.22
N THR A 31 -5.55 8.42 10.40
CA THR A 31 -6.53 9.45 10.81
C THR A 31 -6.54 10.62 9.83
N THR A 32 -5.38 10.96 9.26
CA THR A 32 -5.22 12.03 8.28
C THR A 32 -6.07 11.78 7.04
N ASP A 33 -6.19 10.53 6.60
CA ASP A 33 -6.97 10.16 5.40
C ASP A 33 -8.46 10.45 5.62
N ALA A 34 -9.02 10.01 6.75
CA ALA A 34 -10.43 10.22 7.08
C ALA A 34 -10.74 11.70 7.33
N ILE A 35 -9.86 12.42 8.03
CA ILE A 35 -10.00 13.87 8.24
C ILE A 35 -10.00 14.59 6.88
N PHE A 36 -9.09 14.24 5.98
CA PHE A 36 -9.01 14.86 4.67
C PHE A 36 -10.25 14.57 3.81
N ALA A 37 -10.70 13.31 3.75
CA ALA A 37 -11.88 12.92 2.99
C ALA A 37 -13.12 13.71 3.42
N LEU A 38 -13.35 13.83 4.73
CA LEU A 38 -14.42 14.65 5.28
C LEU A 38 -14.28 16.13 4.88
N ARG A 39 -13.07 16.71 5.01
CA ARG A 39 -12.84 18.12 4.66
C ARG A 39 -13.10 18.40 3.18
N ILE A 40 -12.65 17.53 2.29
CA ILE A 40 -12.89 17.65 0.85
C ILE A 40 -14.39 17.55 0.54
N LEU A 41 -15.10 16.63 1.19
CA LEU A 41 -16.55 16.53 1.04
C LEU A 41 -17.23 17.84 1.47
N MET A 42 -16.93 18.35 2.66
CA MET A 42 -17.47 19.61 3.15
C MET A 42 -17.14 20.79 2.23
N GLU A 43 -15.90 20.86 1.73
CA GLU A 43 -15.45 21.91 0.81
C GLU A 43 -16.19 21.88 -0.53
N LYS A 44 -16.38 20.70 -1.13
CA LYS A 44 -17.15 20.54 -2.37
C LYS A 44 -18.59 21.03 -2.25
N TYR A 45 -19.27 20.70 -1.15
CA TYR A 45 -20.66 21.14 -0.93
C TYR A 45 -20.73 22.63 -0.61
N ARG A 46 -19.73 23.14 0.13
CA ARG A 46 -19.58 24.57 0.38
C ARG A 46 -19.47 25.36 -0.92
N ASP A 47 -18.52 24.97 -1.78
CA ASP A 47 -18.24 25.64 -3.05
C ASP A 47 -19.44 25.54 -4.01
N GLY A 48 -20.17 24.42 -3.98
CA GLY A 48 -21.41 24.23 -4.73
C GLY A 48 -22.64 24.92 -4.15
N GLN A 49 -22.56 25.62 -3.01
CA GLN A 49 -23.71 26.21 -2.31
C GLN A 49 -24.84 25.20 -2.01
N ARG A 50 -24.46 23.94 -1.77
CA ARG A 50 -25.35 22.82 -1.44
C ARG A 50 -25.22 22.48 0.05
N GLU A 51 -26.31 22.02 0.63
CA GLU A 51 -26.30 21.52 2.00
C GLU A 51 -25.59 20.18 2.09
N LEU A 52 -24.86 19.98 3.18
CA LEU A 52 -24.31 18.69 3.56
C LEU A 52 -24.60 18.48 5.04
N HIS A 53 -25.20 17.33 5.34
CA HIS A 53 -25.58 16.94 6.68
C HIS A 53 -24.62 15.86 7.15
N CYS A 54 -23.93 16.10 8.27
CA CYS A 54 -22.96 15.19 8.87
C CYS A 54 -23.39 14.87 10.30
N VAL A 55 -23.49 13.58 10.63
CA VAL A 55 -23.65 13.12 12.01
C VAL A 55 -22.38 12.39 12.44
N PHE A 56 -21.81 12.83 13.56
CA PHE A 56 -20.66 12.23 14.20
C PHE A 56 -21.16 11.32 15.32
N VAL A 57 -21.01 10.01 15.17
CA VAL A 57 -21.50 8.99 16.09
C VAL A 57 -20.32 8.40 16.86
N ASP A 58 -20.47 8.31 18.19
CA ASP A 58 -19.52 7.67 19.12
C ASP A 58 -20.24 6.52 19.84
N LEU A 59 -19.53 5.47 20.24
CA LEU A 59 -20.10 4.33 20.95
C LEU A 59 -19.75 4.37 22.45
N GLU A 60 -20.71 4.02 23.30
CA GLU A 60 -20.47 3.96 24.73
C GLU A 60 -19.54 2.79 25.08
N LYS A 61 -18.31 3.08 25.53
CA LYS A 61 -17.35 2.05 25.98
C LYS A 61 -17.20 0.93 24.94
N ALA A 62 -16.96 1.30 23.68
CA ALA A 62 -17.02 0.39 22.54
C ALA A 62 -16.29 -0.94 22.75
N TYR A 63 -15.05 -0.90 23.25
CA TYR A 63 -14.26 -2.10 23.53
C TYR A 63 -14.86 -2.96 24.63
N ASP A 64 -15.33 -2.33 25.72
CA ASP A 64 -15.81 -3.06 26.91
C ASP A 64 -17.21 -3.64 26.71
N ARG A 65 -17.94 -3.20 25.68
CA ARG A 65 -19.32 -3.65 25.39
C ARG A 65 -19.44 -4.81 24.41
N VAL A 66 -18.39 -5.13 23.64
CA VAL A 66 -18.47 -6.17 22.61
C VAL A 66 -18.94 -7.50 23.22
N PRO A 67 -20.12 -8.03 22.87
CA PRO A 67 -20.55 -9.34 23.36
C PRO A 67 -19.65 -10.43 22.79
N ARG A 68 -19.24 -11.39 23.62
CA ARG A 68 -18.32 -12.46 23.18
C ARG A 68 -18.95 -13.36 22.11
N GLU A 69 -20.21 -13.74 22.29
CA GLU A 69 -20.95 -14.52 21.30
C GLU A 69 -21.03 -13.81 19.95
N GLU A 70 -21.17 -12.49 19.99
CA GLU A 70 -21.20 -11.65 18.80
C GLU A 70 -19.83 -11.61 18.10
N LEU A 71 -18.74 -11.51 18.87
CA LEU A 71 -17.38 -11.63 18.33
C LEU A 71 -17.18 -12.98 17.63
N TRP A 72 -17.57 -14.10 18.27
CA TRP A 72 -17.42 -15.44 17.68
C TRP A 72 -18.23 -15.58 16.39
N TYR A 73 -19.47 -15.08 16.39
CA TYR A 73 -20.31 -15.05 15.21
C TYR A 73 -19.67 -14.25 14.08
N CYS A 74 -19.20 -13.02 14.36
CA CYS A 74 -18.58 -12.15 13.36
C CYS A 74 -17.33 -12.81 12.76
N MET A 75 -16.47 -13.43 13.57
CA MET A 75 -15.30 -14.16 13.07
C MET A 75 -15.71 -15.27 12.10
N ARG A 76 -16.71 -16.09 12.45
CA ARG A 76 -17.19 -17.18 11.59
C ARG A 76 -17.79 -16.63 10.28
N LYS A 77 -18.60 -15.58 10.35
CA LYS A 77 -19.22 -14.95 9.19
C LYS A 77 -18.18 -14.34 8.24
N SER A 78 -17.07 -13.83 8.77
CA SER A 78 -15.94 -13.34 8.00
C SER A 78 -15.02 -14.45 7.44
N GLY A 79 -15.44 -15.72 7.44
CA GLY A 79 -14.70 -16.82 6.84
C GLY A 79 -13.54 -17.35 7.69
N VAL A 80 -13.46 -16.98 8.97
CA VAL A 80 -12.41 -17.48 9.86
C VAL A 80 -12.65 -18.95 10.19
N ALA A 81 -11.66 -19.79 9.93
CA ALA A 81 -11.71 -21.21 10.28
C ALA A 81 -11.89 -21.43 11.79
N GLU A 82 -12.71 -22.44 12.16
CA GLU A 82 -13.10 -22.69 13.55
C GLU A 82 -11.92 -22.89 14.50
N LYS A 83 -10.80 -23.45 14.01
CA LYS A 83 -9.56 -23.58 14.80
C LYS A 83 -9.06 -22.25 15.36
N TYR A 84 -9.18 -21.16 14.59
CA TYR A 84 -8.77 -19.83 15.02
C TYR A 84 -9.83 -19.19 15.92
N VAL A 85 -11.12 -19.44 15.68
CA VAL A 85 -12.19 -19.00 16.57
C VAL A 85 -11.98 -19.57 17.96
N ARG A 86 -11.73 -20.89 18.08
CA ARG A 86 -11.42 -21.55 19.36
C ARG A 86 -10.18 -20.98 20.04
N VAL A 87 -9.11 -20.74 19.28
CA VAL A 87 -7.89 -20.12 19.84
C VAL A 87 -8.18 -18.73 20.42
N VAL A 88 -9.05 -17.94 19.81
CA VAL A 88 -9.45 -16.64 20.38
C VAL A 88 -10.42 -16.85 21.55
N GLN A 89 -11.35 -17.80 21.50
CA GLN A 89 -12.22 -18.15 22.63
C GLN A 89 -11.40 -18.51 23.88
N ASP A 90 -10.41 -19.39 23.74
CA ASP A 90 -9.51 -19.79 24.81
C ASP A 90 -8.77 -18.59 25.43
N MET A 91 -8.44 -17.57 24.64
CA MET A 91 -7.83 -16.35 25.19
C MET A 91 -8.79 -15.56 26.08
N TYR A 92 -10.10 -15.64 25.82
CA TYR A 92 -11.16 -14.89 26.51
C TYR A 92 -11.81 -15.67 27.65
N GLU A 93 -11.68 -17.00 27.68
CA GLU A 93 -12.22 -17.86 28.72
C GLU A 93 -11.54 -17.66 30.08
N ARG A 94 -12.32 -17.79 31.16
CA ARG A 94 -11.86 -17.78 32.57
C ARG A 94 -11.03 -16.56 32.98
N ASN A 95 -11.12 -15.45 32.24
CA ASN A 95 -10.36 -14.24 32.55
C ASN A 95 -10.87 -13.55 33.81
N ARG A 96 -9.90 -13.28 34.68
CA ARG A 96 -10.08 -12.58 35.95
C ARG A 96 -9.21 -11.34 35.96
N THR A 97 -9.71 -10.25 36.53
CA THR A 97 -9.04 -8.94 36.56
C THR A 97 -9.06 -8.37 37.97
N VAL A 98 -8.00 -7.62 38.29
CA VAL A 98 -7.88 -6.77 39.48
C VAL A 98 -7.56 -5.35 39.05
N VAL A 99 -8.17 -4.36 39.69
CA VAL A 99 -7.90 -2.94 39.41
C VAL A 99 -7.01 -2.38 40.51
N ARG A 100 -5.89 -1.74 40.14
CA ARG A 100 -5.05 -1.01 41.09
C ARG A 100 -5.53 0.43 41.17
N CYS A 101 -6.02 0.85 42.33
CA CYS A 101 -6.45 2.21 42.62
C CYS A 101 -5.58 2.82 43.74
N ALA A 102 -5.81 4.10 44.05
CA ALA A 102 -5.03 4.83 45.06
C ALA A 102 -5.11 4.22 46.48
N VAL A 103 -6.15 3.43 46.76
CA VAL A 103 -6.40 2.78 48.05
C VAL A 103 -5.96 1.30 48.09
N GLY A 104 -5.39 0.76 47.01
CA GLY A 104 -4.92 -0.63 46.95
C GLY A 104 -5.30 -1.36 45.67
N GLN A 105 -5.26 -2.69 45.70
CA GLN A 105 -5.81 -3.54 44.63
C GLN A 105 -7.23 -3.98 45.00
N THR A 106 -8.14 -4.00 44.03
CA THR A 106 -9.48 -4.57 44.22
C THR A 106 -9.39 -6.08 44.38
N GLU A 107 -10.48 -6.67 44.89
CA GLU A 107 -10.72 -8.10 44.75
C GLU A 107 -10.79 -8.50 43.28
N GLU A 108 -10.53 -9.79 43.03
CA GLU A 108 -10.51 -10.38 41.70
C GLU A 108 -11.94 -10.62 41.19
N PHE A 109 -12.28 -10.06 40.03
CA PHE A 109 -13.59 -10.25 39.40
C PHE A 109 -13.46 -10.81 37.98
N LYS A 110 -14.50 -11.52 37.52
CA LYS A 110 -14.56 -12.10 36.18
C LYS A 110 -14.92 -11.03 35.15
N VAL A 111 -14.29 -11.11 33.98
CA VAL A 111 -14.66 -10.30 32.81
C VAL A 111 -15.41 -11.21 31.85
N GLU A 112 -16.66 -10.87 31.53
CA GLU A 112 -17.55 -11.70 30.69
C GLU A 112 -17.91 -11.04 29.35
N VAL A 113 -17.69 -9.73 29.23
CA VAL A 113 -17.99 -8.91 28.04
C VAL A 113 -16.77 -8.06 27.68
N GLY A 114 -16.67 -7.69 26.41
CA GLY A 114 -15.68 -6.77 25.90
C GLY A 114 -14.37 -7.43 25.46
N LEU A 115 -13.55 -6.61 24.79
CA LEU A 115 -12.23 -6.95 24.28
C LEU A 115 -11.13 -6.61 25.29
N HIS A 116 -10.01 -7.32 25.23
CA HIS A 116 -8.88 -7.05 26.14
C HIS A 116 -8.17 -5.74 25.79
N GLN A 117 -8.27 -4.77 26.69
CA GLN A 117 -7.51 -3.53 26.57
C GLN A 117 -6.00 -3.81 26.65
N GLY A 118 -5.25 -3.32 25.67
CA GLY A 118 -3.80 -3.53 25.56
C GLY A 118 -3.36 -4.85 24.91
N SER A 119 -4.32 -5.66 24.44
CA SER A 119 -4.07 -6.79 23.54
C SER A 119 -3.58 -6.30 22.19
N ALA A 120 -2.66 -7.04 21.57
CA ALA A 120 -2.23 -6.77 20.20
C ALA A 120 -3.29 -7.21 19.17
N LEU A 121 -4.16 -8.16 19.52
CA LEU A 121 -5.16 -8.75 18.63
C LEU A 121 -6.51 -8.01 18.68
N SER A 122 -6.92 -7.53 19.85
CA SER A 122 -8.22 -6.88 20.05
C SER A 122 -8.54 -5.73 19.06
N PRO A 123 -7.59 -4.88 18.63
CA PRO A 123 -7.89 -3.86 17.63
C PRO A 123 -8.38 -4.43 16.29
N PHE A 124 -7.80 -5.54 15.85
CA PHE A 124 -8.24 -6.20 14.62
C PHE A 124 -9.58 -6.89 14.82
N LEU A 125 -9.79 -7.58 15.94
CA LEU A 125 -11.08 -8.20 16.27
C LEU A 125 -12.21 -7.16 16.33
N PHE A 126 -11.93 -5.98 16.90
CA PHE A 126 -12.88 -4.87 16.90
C PHE A 126 -13.25 -4.45 15.48
N ALA A 127 -12.26 -4.35 14.58
CA ALA A 127 -12.53 -4.02 13.19
C ALA A 127 -13.37 -5.09 12.48
N VAL A 128 -13.14 -6.38 12.73
CA VAL A 128 -13.97 -7.49 12.22
C VAL A 128 -15.42 -7.34 12.67
N VAL A 129 -15.63 -7.08 13.96
CA VAL A 129 -16.96 -6.87 14.54
C VAL A 129 -17.66 -5.66 13.89
N MET A 130 -16.97 -4.51 13.82
CA MET A 130 -17.51 -3.29 13.19
C MET A 130 -17.80 -3.48 11.69
N ASP A 131 -16.97 -4.23 10.98
CA ASP A 131 -17.20 -4.57 9.58
C ASP A 131 -18.50 -5.35 9.40
N GLN A 132 -18.73 -6.38 10.21
CA GLN A 132 -19.94 -7.20 10.13
C GLN A 132 -21.19 -6.48 10.62
N LEU A 133 -21.07 -5.63 11.64
CA LEU A 133 -22.17 -4.78 12.14
C LEU A 133 -22.64 -3.75 11.13
N SER A 134 -21.70 -3.22 10.33
CA SER A 134 -21.94 -2.11 9.41
C SER A 134 -22.38 -2.55 8.01
N GLU A 135 -22.35 -3.85 7.71
CA GLU A 135 -22.56 -4.40 6.35
C GLU A 135 -23.81 -3.90 5.63
N GLU A 136 -24.92 -3.79 6.35
CA GLU A 136 -26.23 -3.42 5.78
C GLU A 136 -26.50 -1.91 5.78
N VAL A 137 -25.62 -1.11 6.41
CA VAL A 137 -25.88 0.32 6.71
C VAL A 137 -24.79 1.27 6.23
N ARG A 138 -23.58 0.75 5.96
CA ARG A 138 -22.47 1.57 5.45
C ARG A 138 -22.73 1.99 4.01
N GLN A 139 -22.43 3.26 3.73
CA GLN A 139 -22.40 3.81 2.37
C GLN A 139 -20.96 3.82 1.85
N GLU A 140 -20.77 4.04 0.55
CA GLU A 140 -19.44 4.20 -0.03
C GLU A 140 -18.69 5.40 0.57
N SER A 141 -17.37 5.30 0.70
CA SER A 141 -16.56 6.45 1.13
C SER A 141 -16.66 7.56 0.08
N PRO A 142 -16.87 8.84 0.46
CA PRO A 142 -16.76 9.41 1.80
C PRO A 142 -18.10 9.61 2.55
N TRP A 143 -19.19 8.97 2.12
CA TRP A 143 -20.52 9.10 2.76
C TRP A 143 -20.60 8.41 4.11
N THR A 144 -19.82 7.35 4.30
CA THR A 144 -19.56 6.74 5.59
C THR A 144 -18.06 6.62 5.80
N MET A 145 -17.57 7.10 6.94
CA MET A 145 -16.18 6.95 7.35
C MET A 145 -16.14 6.46 8.79
N MET A 146 -15.42 5.37 9.03
CA MET A 146 -15.25 4.80 10.37
C MET A 146 -13.77 4.85 10.75
N PHE A 147 -13.47 5.23 11.99
CA PHE A 147 -12.16 5.04 12.57
C PHE A 147 -12.33 4.37 13.93
N ALA A 148 -12.21 3.04 13.94
CA ALA A 148 -12.63 2.24 15.08
C ALA A 148 -14.12 2.51 15.40
N ASP A 149 -14.41 3.10 16.55
CA ASP A 149 -15.74 3.44 17.06
C ASP A 149 -16.23 4.85 16.67
N ASP A 150 -15.34 5.73 16.19
CA ASP A 150 -15.72 7.03 15.64
C ASP A 150 -16.31 6.86 14.23
N ILE A 151 -17.62 7.10 14.08
CA ILE A 151 -18.32 6.97 12.80
C ILE A 151 -18.79 8.36 12.33
N VAL A 152 -18.62 8.64 11.05
CA VAL A 152 -19.19 9.81 10.38
C VAL A 152 -20.15 9.35 9.30
N ILE A 153 -21.38 9.83 9.37
CA ILE A 153 -22.45 9.57 8.41
C ILE A 153 -22.78 10.89 7.73
N CYS A 154 -22.65 10.94 6.41
CA CYS A 154 -22.94 12.12 5.61
C CYS A 154 -24.13 11.84 4.69
N SER A 155 -24.94 12.86 4.42
CA SER A 155 -26.01 12.80 3.41
C SER A 155 -26.31 14.19 2.86
N GLU A 156 -26.93 14.25 1.69
CA GLU A 156 -27.30 15.50 1.02
C GLU A 156 -28.57 16.14 1.59
N SER A 157 -29.39 15.37 2.32
CA SER A 157 -30.59 15.88 3.00
C SER A 157 -30.61 15.50 4.48
N ARG A 158 -31.31 16.32 5.26
CA ARG A 158 -31.52 16.12 6.69
C ARG A 158 -32.29 14.83 6.97
N GLU A 159 -33.33 14.57 6.19
CA GLU A 159 -34.19 13.39 6.33
C GLU A 159 -33.37 12.11 6.09
N GLN A 160 -32.50 12.13 5.07
CA GLN A 160 -31.68 10.97 4.74
C GLN A 160 -30.62 10.71 5.82
N VAL A 161 -30.01 11.75 6.39
CA VAL A 161 -29.02 11.55 7.47
C VAL A 161 -29.69 11.03 8.75
N GLU A 162 -30.91 11.48 9.04
CA GLU A 162 -31.71 11.01 10.19
C GLU A 162 -32.10 9.53 10.03
N GLU A 163 -32.59 9.15 8.84
CA GLU A 163 -32.88 7.75 8.52
C GLU A 163 -31.63 6.87 8.62
N ASN A 164 -30.51 7.33 8.05
CA ASN A 164 -29.24 6.62 8.12
C ASN A 164 -28.76 6.47 9.57
N LEU A 165 -28.86 7.51 10.38
CA LEU A 165 -28.52 7.47 11.80
C LEU A 165 -29.35 6.42 12.56
N GLU A 166 -30.67 6.35 12.30
CA GLU A 166 -31.53 5.32 12.91
C GLU A 166 -31.18 3.91 12.46
N ARG A 167 -30.88 3.72 11.16
CA ARG A 167 -30.42 2.43 10.63
C ARG A 167 -29.12 2.00 11.31
N TRP A 168 -28.16 2.91 11.46
CA TRP A 168 -26.91 2.67 12.17
C TRP A 168 -27.14 2.31 13.64
N ARG A 169 -27.95 3.08 14.36
CA ARG A 169 -28.34 2.78 15.74
C ARG A 169 -28.93 1.39 15.84
N PHE A 170 -29.92 1.06 15.01
CA PHE A 170 -30.56 -0.25 15.04
C PHE A 170 -29.57 -1.38 14.76
N ALA A 171 -28.71 -1.25 13.74
CA ALA A 171 -27.72 -2.26 13.37
C ALA A 171 -26.71 -2.55 14.50
N LEU A 172 -26.27 -1.51 15.22
CA LEU A 172 -25.32 -1.61 16.32
C LEU A 172 -25.99 -2.10 17.62
N GLU A 173 -27.09 -1.46 18.03
CA GLU A 173 -27.73 -1.71 19.33
C GLU A 173 -28.35 -3.09 19.41
N ARG A 174 -28.92 -3.60 18.29
CA ARG A 174 -29.49 -4.96 18.25
C ARG A 174 -28.44 -6.06 18.50
N ARG A 175 -27.16 -5.72 18.37
CA ARG A 175 -26.02 -6.63 18.55
C ARG A 175 -25.14 -6.24 19.75
N GLY A 176 -25.69 -5.45 20.68
CA GLY A 176 -25.06 -5.10 21.96
C GLY A 176 -24.12 -3.89 21.93
N MET A 177 -23.97 -3.21 20.79
CA MET A 177 -23.13 -2.03 20.65
C MET A 177 -23.96 -0.76 20.78
N LYS A 178 -23.79 -0.01 21.88
CA LYS A 178 -24.66 1.13 22.20
C LYS A 178 -24.11 2.46 21.70
N VAL A 179 -24.96 3.25 21.03
CA VAL A 179 -24.62 4.61 20.57
C VAL A 179 -24.61 5.59 21.75
N SER A 180 -23.57 6.42 21.82
CA SER A 180 -23.43 7.48 22.83
C SER A 180 -24.22 8.72 22.43
N ARG A 181 -25.43 8.87 22.98
CA ARG A 181 -26.30 10.03 22.69
C ARG A 181 -25.66 11.37 23.05
N SER A 182 -24.94 11.44 24.18
CA SER A 182 -24.34 12.68 24.69
C SER A 182 -23.12 13.14 23.89
N LYS A 183 -22.46 12.24 23.17
CA LYS A 183 -21.31 12.54 22.31
C LYS A 183 -21.64 12.56 20.83
N THR A 184 -22.82 12.07 20.45
CA THR A 184 -23.30 12.12 19.07
C THR A 184 -23.70 13.56 18.76
N GLU A 185 -23.11 14.14 17.71
CA GLU A 185 -23.36 15.53 17.32
C GLU A 185 -23.69 15.64 15.84
N TYR A 186 -24.55 16.58 15.50
CA TYR A 186 -25.00 16.88 14.14
C TYR A 186 -24.40 18.19 13.65
N MET A 187 -23.89 18.22 12.43
CA MET A 187 -23.37 19.41 11.76
C MET A 187 -24.01 19.56 10.38
N CYS A 188 -24.35 20.79 10.02
CA CYS A 188 -24.84 21.15 8.70
C CYS A 188 -23.90 22.17 8.06
N VAL A 189 -23.46 21.90 6.83
CA VAL A 189 -22.70 22.85 5.98
C VAL A 189 -23.70 23.57 5.06
N ASN A 190 -23.51 24.88 4.86
CA ASN A 190 -24.39 25.73 4.05
C ASN A 190 -25.87 25.70 4.47
N GLU A 191 -26.12 25.62 5.78
CA GLU A 191 -27.46 25.59 6.35
C GLU A 191 -28.36 26.71 5.80
N ARG A 192 -29.52 26.33 5.26
CA ARG A 192 -30.56 27.23 4.77
C ARG A 192 -31.60 27.51 5.87
N GLU A 193 -32.40 28.55 5.70
CA GLU A 193 -33.52 28.80 6.62
C GLU A 193 -34.51 27.63 6.56
N GLY A 194 -34.72 26.95 7.70
CA GLY A 194 -35.63 25.81 7.83
C GLY A 194 -34.99 24.42 7.90
N SER A 195 -33.65 24.29 7.84
CA SER A 195 -32.93 23.00 7.80
C SER A 195 -32.96 22.16 9.09
N GLY A 196 -33.78 22.55 10.07
CA GLY A 196 -34.18 21.74 11.21
C GLY A 196 -33.08 21.12 12.09
N THR A 197 -33.50 20.18 12.92
CA THR A 197 -32.66 19.33 13.77
C THR A 197 -32.75 17.88 13.27
N VAL A 198 -31.73 17.08 13.57
CA VAL A 198 -31.74 15.62 13.37
C VAL A 198 -32.14 14.98 14.69
N ARG A 199 -32.97 13.93 14.63
CA ARG A 199 -33.44 13.20 15.80
C ARG A 199 -32.86 11.79 15.87
N LEU A 200 -32.66 11.32 17.09
CA LEU A 200 -32.29 9.93 17.41
C LEU A 200 -33.29 9.43 18.44
N GLN A 201 -34.12 8.46 18.07
CA GLN A 201 -35.23 7.91 18.84
C GLN A 201 -36.22 9.00 19.31
N GLY A 202 -36.42 10.01 18.47
CA GLY A 202 -37.28 11.17 18.77
C GLY A 202 -36.63 12.27 19.61
N GLU A 203 -35.44 12.05 20.18
CA GLU A 203 -34.66 13.07 20.90
C GLU A 203 -33.80 13.88 19.92
N GLU A 204 -33.71 15.20 20.09
CA GLU A 204 -32.87 16.03 19.23
C GLU A 204 -31.37 15.78 19.47
N VAL A 205 -30.64 15.52 18.39
CA VAL A 205 -29.18 15.42 18.40
C VAL A 205 -28.60 16.82 18.49
N LYS A 206 -27.62 17.01 19.39
CA LYS A 206 -26.95 18.29 19.59
C LYS A 206 -26.35 18.80 18.28
N LYS A 207 -26.84 19.96 17.82
CA LYS A 207 -26.31 20.65 16.63
C LYS A 207 -25.03 21.42 16.97
N ALA A 208 -23.98 21.26 16.19
CA ALA A 208 -22.67 21.83 16.43
C ALA A 208 -22.10 22.53 15.19
N GLN A 209 -21.56 23.74 15.40
CA GLN A 209 -20.87 24.52 14.36
C GLN A 209 -19.38 24.15 14.26
N GLU A 210 -18.83 23.51 15.29
CA GLU A 210 -17.49 22.93 15.29
C GLU A 210 -17.50 21.55 15.94
N PHE A 211 -16.72 20.61 15.42
CA PHE A 211 -16.59 19.27 15.98
C PHE A 211 -15.13 18.81 15.95
N LYS A 212 -14.69 18.07 16.98
CA LYS A 212 -13.32 17.51 17.06
C LYS A 212 -13.33 16.09 16.53
N TYR A 213 -13.09 15.93 15.23
CA TYR A 213 -13.02 14.64 14.56
C TYR A 213 -11.57 14.11 14.51
N LEU A 214 -11.32 12.93 15.08
CA LEU A 214 -10.00 12.27 15.11
C LEU A 214 -8.88 13.21 15.56
N GLY A 215 -9.16 14.01 16.58
CA GLY A 215 -8.19 14.96 17.10
C GLY A 215 -8.13 16.30 16.38
N SER A 216 -8.67 16.47 15.16
CA SER A 216 -8.71 17.72 14.38
C SER A 216 -10.10 18.38 14.39
N THR A 217 -10.14 19.71 14.46
CA THR A 217 -11.38 20.47 14.48
C THR A 217 -11.87 20.76 13.07
N VAL A 218 -13.09 20.32 12.75
CA VAL A 218 -13.84 20.70 11.55
C VAL A 218 -14.90 21.73 11.93
N GLN A 219 -15.19 22.65 11.00
CA GLN A 219 -16.19 23.72 11.19
C GLN A 219 -17.16 23.70 10.01
N SER A 220 -18.45 23.93 10.26
CA SER A 220 -19.50 24.00 9.24
C SER A 220 -19.21 25.05 8.15
N ASN A 221 -18.66 26.20 8.54
CA ASN A 221 -18.24 27.27 7.63
C ASN A 221 -16.90 26.98 6.92
N GLY A 222 -16.23 25.88 7.31
CA GLY A 222 -14.91 25.47 6.84
C GLY A 222 -13.77 26.47 7.10
N GLU A 223 -13.94 27.37 8.07
CA GLU A 223 -12.82 28.12 8.63
C GLU A 223 -11.88 27.19 9.43
N CYS A 224 -10.60 27.58 9.52
CA CYS A 224 -9.58 26.81 10.24
C CYS A 224 -8.94 27.55 11.42
N GLY A 225 -9.43 28.76 11.76
CA GLY A 225 -8.87 29.57 12.84
C GLY A 225 -8.96 28.88 14.22
N LYS A 226 -10.06 28.18 14.52
CA LYS A 226 -10.18 27.45 15.79
C LYS A 226 -9.21 26.26 15.87
N GLU A 227 -9.01 25.56 14.75
CA GLU A 227 -8.05 24.47 14.67
C GLU A 227 -6.62 24.97 14.94
N VAL A 228 -6.21 26.06 14.30
CA VAL A 228 -4.90 26.69 14.50
C VAL A 228 -4.67 27.06 15.97
N LYS A 229 -5.67 27.69 16.62
CA LYS A 229 -5.59 28.01 18.06
C LYS A 229 -5.42 26.77 18.93
N LYS A 230 -6.16 25.70 18.64
CA LYS A 230 -6.03 24.41 19.36
C LYS A 230 -4.65 23.77 19.14
N ARG A 231 -4.06 23.86 17.94
CA ARG A 231 -2.69 23.40 17.67
C ARG A 231 -1.64 24.20 18.42
N VAL A 232 -1.79 25.53 18.49
CA VAL A 232 -0.92 26.39 19.30
C VAL A 232 -1.01 25.99 20.78
N GLN A 233 -2.21 25.76 21.30
CA GLN A 233 -2.40 25.32 22.69
C GLN A 233 -1.78 23.93 22.94
N ALA A 234 -1.94 22.99 22.01
CA ALA A 234 -1.30 21.67 22.09
C ALA A 234 0.23 21.78 22.12
N GLY A 235 0.80 22.66 21.28
CA GLY A 235 2.21 23.01 21.30
C GLY A 235 2.66 23.54 22.66
N TRP A 236 1.95 24.51 23.24
CA TRP A 236 2.27 25.04 24.57
C TRP A 236 2.17 23.98 25.67
N ASN A 237 1.15 23.12 25.62
CA ASN A 237 1.02 22.01 26.57
C ASN A 237 2.20 21.03 26.46
N GLY A 238 2.62 20.70 25.24
CA GLY A 238 3.83 19.91 25.00
C GLY A 238 5.08 20.61 25.54
N TRP A 239 5.24 21.90 25.26
CA TRP A 239 6.37 22.71 25.71
C TRP A 239 6.47 22.75 27.24
N ARG A 240 5.34 22.96 27.95
CA ARG A 240 5.30 22.98 29.42
C ARG A 240 5.78 21.67 30.03
N LYS A 241 5.41 20.52 29.45
CA LYS A 241 5.84 19.20 29.92
C LYS A 241 7.36 18.99 29.87
N VAL A 242 8.04 19.65 28.93
CA VAL A 242 9.50 19.56 28.76
C VAL A 242 10.23 20.85 29.14
N SER A 243 9.54 21.75 29.85
CA SER A 243 10.09 23.06 30.24
C SER A 243 11.32 22.93 31.13
N GLY A 244 11.41 21.89 31.98
CA GLY A 244 12.60 21.61 32.78
C GLY A 244 13.87 21.41 31.95
N VAL A 245 13.75 20.89 30.73
CA VAL A 245 14.87 20.74 29.79
C VAL A 245 15.02 21.98 28.91
N LEU A 246 13.92 22.56 28.44
CA LEU A 246 13.95 23.71 27.54
C LEU A 246 14.45 25.00 28.22
N CYS A 247 14.20 25.16 29.52
CA CYS A 247 14.60 26.33 30.29
C CYS A 247 15.95 26.17 31.01
N GLU A 248 16.53 24.96 31.06
CA GLU A 248 17.81 24.70 31.73
C GLU A 248 18.95 25.43 31.00
N ARG A 249 19.76 26.20 31.75
CA ARG A 249 20.86 27.00 31.18
C ARG A 249 22.04 26.14 30.72
N LYS A 250 22.28 25.01 31.38
CA LYS A 250 23.37 24.09 31.03
C LYS A 250 23.14 23.33 29.72
N ILE A 251 21.91 23.30 29.21
CA ILE A 251 21.56 22.55 28.01
C ILE A 251 21.75 23.44 26.77
N SER A 252 22.51 22.92 25.81
CA SER A 252 22.81 23.64 24.57
C SER A 252 21.56 23.93 23.73
N ALA A 253 21.59 25.04 23.00
CA ALA A 253 20.50 25.44 22.09
C ALA A 253 20.14 24.33 21.08
N ARG A 254 21.13 23.58 20.61
CA ARG A 254 20.95 22.45 19.69
C ARG A 254 20.11 21.33 20.31
N ILE A 255 20.35 20.97 21.57
CA ILE A 255 19.57 19.96 22.29
C ILE A 255 18.15 20.49 22.54
N LYS A 256 18.00 21.74 22.98
CA LYS A 256 16.68 22.37 23.17
C LYS A 256 15.86 22.35 21.88
N GLY A 257 16.50 22.69 20.76
CA GLY A 257 15.88 22.59 19.44
C GLY A 257 15.49 21.16 19.05
N LYS A 258 16.32 20.16 19.38
CA LYS A 258 15.97 18.73 19.18
C LYS A 258 14.72 18.37 19.98
N VAL A 259 14.66 18.72 21.26
CA VAL A 259 13.48 18.49 22.12
C VAL A 259 12.23 19.16 21.56
N TYR A 260 12.34 20.42 21.12
CA TYR A 260 11.24 21.12 20.45
C TYR A 260 10.75 20.36 19.21
N ARG A 261 11.67 19.94 18.32
CA ARG A 261 11.31 19.19 17.09
C ARG A 261 10.68 17.83 17.37
N THR A 262 11.01 17.19 18.49
CA THR A 262 10.53 15.84 18.84
C THR A 262 9.22 15.86 19.64
N VAL A 263 8.98 16.87 20.49
CA VAL A 263 7.83 16.88 21.41
C VAL A 263 6.80 17.95 21.05
N VAL A 264 7.28 19.18 20.81
CA VAL A 264 6.40 20.35 20.67
C VAL A 264 5.86 20.48 19.26
N ARG A 265 6.76 20.42 18.26
CA ARG A 265 6.39 20.57 16.85
C ARG A 265 5.37 19.52 16.38
N PRO A 266 5.49 18.21 16.69
CA PRO A 266 4.51 17.23 16.23
C PRO A 266 3.10 17.52 16.76
N ALA A 267 2.99 18.00 18.02
CA ALA A 267 1.70 18.40 18.59
C ALA A 267 1.06 19.60 17.87
N MET A 268 1.90 20.54 17.40
CA MET A 268 1.44 21.67 16.58
C MET A 268 1.08 21.26 15.16
N LEU A 269 1.79 20.30 14.57
CA LEU A 269 1.61 19.90 13.17
C LEU A 269 0.44 18.94 12.94
N TYR A 270 0.04 18.16 13.94
CA TYR A 270 -0.97 17.10 13.78
C TYR A 270 -2.23 17.59 13.07
N GLY A 271 -2.55 17.01 11.91
CA GLY A 271 -3.75 17.31 11.15
C GLY A 271 -3.69 18.60 10.32
N LEU A 272 -2.61 19.39 10.39
CA LEU A 272 -2.48 20.61 9.59
C LEU A 272 -2.21 20.31 8.11
N GLU A 273 -1.71 19.12 7.78
CA GLU A 273 -1.52 18.68 6.40
C GLU A 273 -2.83 18.66 5.60
N THR A 274 -3.98 18.47 6.27
CA THR A 274 -5.32 18.46 5.66
C THR A 274 -6.02 19.83 5.69
N VAL A 275 -5.35 20.88 6.17
CA VAL A 275 -5.98 22.20 6.39
C VAL A 275 -5.49 23.21 5.35
N SER A 276 -6.42 23.91 4.72
CA SER A 276 -6.14 25.05 3.84
C SER A 276 -5.81 26.30 4.69
N LEU A 277 -4.54 26.44 5.07
CA LEU A 277 -4.05 27.59 5.85
C LEU A 277 -3.92 28.85 5.00
N ARG A 278 -4.47 29.96 5.49
CA ARG A 278 -4.23 31.32 4.97
C ARG A 278 -2.94 31.89 5.55
N LYS A 279 -2.34 32.88 4.89
CA LYS A 279 -1.11 33.57 5.35
C LYS A 279 -1.18 34.06 6.80
N ARG A 280 -2.35 34.56 7.22
CA ARG A 280 -2.60 34.98 8.61
C ARG A 280 -2.42 33.83 9.61
N GLN A 281 -3.00 32.67 9.31
CA GLN A 281 -2.94 31.50 10.19
C GLN A 281 -1.55 30.87 10.23
N GLU A 282 -0.85 30.83 9.09
CA GLU A 282 0.56 30.43 9.04
C GLU A 282 1.42 31.35 9.92
N SER A 283 1.17 32.67 9.86
CA SER A 283 1.84 33.65 10.72
C SER A 283 1.55 33.44 12.21
N GLU A 284 0.30 33.13 12.59
CA GLU A 284 -0.07 32.84 13.98
C GLU A 284 0.70 31.63 14.55
N LEU A 285 0.82 30.57 13.75
CA LEU A 285 1.60 29.37 14.11
C LEU A 285 3.10 29.69 14.27
N GLU A 286 3.67 30.48 13.36
CA GLU A 286 5.08 30.88 13.42
C GLU A 286 5.38 31.80 14.62
N VAL A 287 4.47 32.71 14.95
CA VAL A 287 4.61 33.57 16.15
C VAL A 287 4.65 32.71 17.41
N ALA A 288 3.81 31.67 17.49
CA ALA A 288 3.82 30.74 18.62
C ALA A 288 5.13 29.94 18.70
N GLU A 289 5.62 29.39 17.58
CA GLU A 289 6.92 28.71 17.50
C GLU A 289 8.05 29.62 18.00
N LEU A 290 8.13 30.84 17.47
CA LEU A 290 9.19 31.78 17.82
C LEU A 290 9.15 32.19 19.30
N LYS A 291 7.96 32.36 19.88
CA LYS A 291 7.83 32.59 21.32
C LYS A 291 8.42 31.42 22.11
N MET A 292 8.03 30.17 21.81
CA MET A 292 8.53 28.98 22.50
C MET A 292 10.06 28.83 22.38
N LEU A 293 10.64 29.13 21.22
CA LEU A 293 12.09 29.06 21.01
C LEU A 293 12.82 30.16 21.77
N ARG A 294 12.31 31.40 21.73
CA ARG A 294 12.84 32.54 22.49
C ARG A 294 12.89 32.25 23.98
N PHE A 295 11.80 31.74 24.55
CA PHE A 295 11.76 31.30 25.94
C PHE A 295 12.81 30.22 26.24
N SER A 296 12.92 29.22 25.38
CA SER A 296 13.92 28.14 25.54
C SER A 296 15.37 28.66 25.53
N LEU A 297 15.64 29.70 24.74
CA LEU A 297 16.98 30.29 24.61
C LEU A 297 17.26 31.44 25.58
N GLY A 298 16.27 31.85 26.40
CA GLY A 298 16.42 32.99 27.31
C GLY A 298 16.52 34.34 26.58
N VAL A 299 16.00 34.43 25.36
CA VAL A 299 16.05 35.63 24.51
C VAL A 299 14.70 36.33 24.51
N THR A 300 14.69 37.63 24.77
CA THR A 300 13.52 38.50 24.76
C THR A 300 13.37 39.23 23.43
N ARG A 301 12.30 40.01 23.26
CA ARG A 301 12.15 40.91 22.10
C ARG A 301 13.06 42.14 22.18
N LEU A 302 13.51 42.52 23.39
CA LEU A 302 14.36 43.69 23.62
C LEU A 302 15.78 43.46 23.10
N ASP A 303 16.22 42.20 23.02
CA ASP A 303 17.54 41.83 22.50
C ASP A 303 17.69 42.05 20.98
N ARG A 304 16.59 42.40 20.27
CA ARG A 304 16.56 42.70 18.81
C ARG A 304 17.21 41.63 17.92
N ILE A 305 17.31 40.38 18.38
CA ILE A 305 17.84 39.25 17.62
C ILE A 305 16.86 38.84 16.51
N ARG A 306 17.37 38.70 15.28
CA ARG A 306 16.61 38.26 14.10
C ARG A 306 16.04 36.84 14.29
N ASN A 307 14.84 36.60 13.77
CA ASN A 307 14.14 35.32 13.93
C ASN A 307 14.88 34.16 13.23
N GLU A 308 15.54 34.42 12.11
CA GLU A 308 16.39 33.49 11.38
C GLU A 308 17.54 32.99 12.25
N TYR A 309 18.15 33.88 13.04
CA TYR A 309 19.25 33.52 13.94
C TYR A 309 18.78 32.63 15.09
N ILE A 310 17.61 32.90 15.66
CA ILE A 310 17.01 32.07 16.71
C ILE A 310 16.74 30.65 16.20
N ARG A 311 16.14 30.56 15.02
CA ARG A 311 15.87 29.29 14.34
C ARG A 311 17.17 28.55 13.99
N GLY A 312 18.17 29.24 13.46
CA GLY A 312 19.49 28.69 13.16
C GLY A 312 20.19 28.13 14.39
N THR A 313 20.19 28.89 15.48
CA THR A 313 20.80 28.51 16.78
C THR A 313 20.15 27.26 17.37
N ALA A 314 18.83 27.10 17.22
CA ALA A 314 18.11 25.90 17.64
C ALA A 314 18.12 24.76 16.57
N HIS A 315 18.65 24.99 15.38
CA HIS A 315 18.53 24.10 14.20
C HIS A 315 17.06 23.74 13.85
N VAL A 316 16.19 24.73 13.89
CA VAL A 316 14.74 24.59 13.71
C VAL A 316 14.32 25.30 12.42
N GLY A 317 13.89 24.54 11.39
CA GLY A 317 13.29 25.13 10.17
C GLY A 317 11.92 25.76 10.43
N ARG A 318 11.44 26.63 9.53
CA ARG A 318 10.14 27.31 9.69
C ARG A 318 8.98 26.31 9.75
N LEU A 319 8.00 26.61 10.59
CA LEU A 319 6.84 25.73 10.77
C LEU A 319 5.99 25.62 9.49
N GLY A 320 5.81 26.70 8.74
CA GLY A 320 5.08 26.68 7.46
C GLY A 320 5.68 25.72 6.44
N ASP A 321 7.02 25.71 6.30
CA ASP A 321 7.73 24.75 5.43
C ASP A 321 7.50 23.31 5.92
N LYS A 322 7.45 23.08 7.24
CA LYS A 322 7.15 21.76 7.81
C LYS A 322 5.72 21.30 7.58
N VAL A 323 4.74 22.21 7.52
CA VAL A 323 3.37 21.87 7.09
C VAL A 323 3.37 21.42 5.64
N ARG A 324 4.08 22.12 4.74
CA ARG A 324 4.21 21.73 3.32
C ARG A 324 4.89 20.37 3.18
N GLU A 325 5.99 20.13 3.88
CA GLU A 325 6.65 18.83 3.91
C GLU A 325 5.73 17.71 4.42
N ALA A 326 4.92 17.98 5.46
CA ALA A 326 3.96 17.00 5.98
C ALA A 326 2.88 16.67 4.94
N ARG A 327 2.38 17.67 4.21
CA ARG A 327 1.43 17.47 3.10
C ARG A 327 2.03 16.65 1.98
N LEU A 328 3.26 16.93 1.54
CA LEU A 328 3.93 16.14 0.50
C LEU A 328 4.21 14.70 0.95
N ARG A 329 4.61 14.51 2.22
CA ARG A 329 4.81 13.17 2.79
C ARG A 329 3.51 12.37 2.81
N TRP A 330 2.41 13.02 3.20
CA TRP A 330 1.09 12.41 3.22
C TRP A 330 0.57 12.14 1.80
N PHE A 331 0.75 13.06 0.84
CA PHE A 331 0.46 12.81 -0.57
C PHE A 331 1.19 11.58 -1.10
N GLY A 332 2.50 11.46 -0.84
CA GLY A 332 3.25 10.26 -1.19
C GLY A 332 2.74 9.00 -0.46
N HIS A 333 2.24 9.11 0.77
CA HIS A 333 1.60 7.99 1.47
C HIS A 333 0.32 7.54 0.77
N VAL A 334 -0.54 8.47 0.35
CA VAL A 334 -1.75 8.20 -0.41
C VAL A 334 -1.40 7.56 -1.75
N GLN A 335 -0.43 8.10 -2.50
CA GLN A 335 -0.02 7.51 -3.79
C GLN A 335 0.57 6.10 -3.65
N ARG A 336 1.28 5.80 -2.56
CA ARG A 336 1.81 4.45 -2.27
C ARG A 336 0.76 3.47 -1.75
N ARG A 337 -0.47 3.91 -1.45
CA ARG A 337 -1.51 3.09 -0.82
C ARG A 337 -2.05 2.02 -1.77
N GLU A 338 -2.09 2.29 -3.07
CA GLU A 338 -2.55 1.37 -4.09
C GLU A 338 -1.46 0.33 -4.37
N MET A 339 -1.41 -0.75 -3.58
CA MET A 339 -1.02 -2.06 -4.11
C MET A 339 -2.27 -2.93 -4.04
N THR A 340 -2.98 -3.05 -5.15
CA THR A 340 -4.22 -3.83 -5.24
C THR A 340 -3.97 -5.14 -5.99
N GLU A 341 -4.84 -6.14 -5.83
CA GLU A 341 -4.75 -7.39 -6.60
C GLU A 341 -5.27 -7.18 -8.02
N PHE A 342 -4.50 -7.65 -9.00
CA PHE A 342 -4.94 -7.80 -10.39
C PHE A 342 -5.63 -9.15 -10.56
N ARG A 343 -6.75 -9.16 -11.27
CA ARG A 343 -7.61 -10.33 -11.48
C ARG A 343 -8.18 -10.30 -12.89
N MET A 344 -7.99 -11.35 -13.66
CA MET A 344 -8.48 -11.44 -15.04
C MET A 344 -8.88 -12.89 -15.38
N PRO A 345 -10.15 -13.15 -15.73
CA PRO A 345 -10.58 -14.47 -16.14
C PRO A 345 -9.89 -14.91 -17.44
N VAL A 346 -9.53 -16.19 -17.52
CA VAL A 346 -9.00 -16.83 -18.73
C VAL A 346 -9.69 -18.19 -18.93
N PRO A 347 -9.69 -18.77 -20.15
CA PRO A 347 -10.42 -20.02 -20.40
C PRO A 347 -10.05 -21.21 -19.50
N TRP A 348 -8.86 -21.20 -18.89
CA TRP A 348 -8.37 -22.24 -17.97
C TRP A 348 -8.40 -21.83 -16.49
N GLY A 349 -9.10 -20.75 -16.14
CA GLY A 349 -9.23 -20.27 -14.76
C GLY A 349 -9.04 -18.77 -14.67
N GLU A 350 -8.02 -18.32 -13.96
CA GLU A 350 -7.78 -16.91 -13.74
C GLU A 350 -6.29 -16.55 -13.74
N MET A 351 -5.96 -15.41 -14.33
CA MET A 351 -4.66 -14.76 -14.13
C MET A 351 -4.75 -13.76 -12.99
N ARG A 352 -3.74 -13.77 -12.13
CA ARG A 352 -3.63 -12.92 -10.96
C ARG A 352 -2.39 -12.03 -11.07
N GLY A 353 -2.32 -10.98 -10.26
CA GLY A 353 -1.13 -10.16 -10.14
C GLY A 353 -1.30 -9.07 -9.11
N ARG A 354 -0.49 -8.02 -9.19
CA ARG A 354 -0.57 -6.84 -8.34
C ARG A 354 -0.46 -5.57 -9.16
N VAL A 355 -1.12 -4.53 -8.70
CA VAL A 355 -1.19 -3.22 -9.36
C VAL A 355 -0.72 -2.16 -8.41
N TRP A 356 0.19 -1.28 -8.85
CA TRP A 356 0.66 -0.13 -8.12
C TRP A 356 0.35 1.17 -8.83
N GLY A 357 0.05 2.20 -8.04
CA GLY A 357 -0.15 3.56 -8.51
C GLY A 357 -1.47 3.80 -9.25
N PRO A 358 -1.78 5.08 -9.55
CA PRO A 358 -3.11 5.51 -9.96
C PRO A 358 -3.53 4.98 -11.33
N GLU A 359 -4.81 4.78 -11.56
CA GLU A 359 -5.36 4.25 -12.82
C GLU A 359 -4.97 5.07 -14.06
N HIS A 360 -4.85 6.39 -13.92
CA HIS A 360 -4.40 7.31 -14.97
C HIS A 360 -2.88 7.48 -15.04
N GLY A 361 -2.12 6.73 -14.24
CA GLY A 361 -0.67 6.79 -14.19
C GLY A 361 -0.02 6.22 -15.46
N ARG A 362 1.27 6.51 -15.65
CA ARG A 362 2.02 5.99 -16.80
C ARG A 362 2.02 4.45 -16.81
N PRO A 363 1.54 3.78 -17.87
CA PRO A 363 1.38 2.33 -17.88
C PRO A 363 2.73 1.60 -17.99
N VAL A 364 3.00 0.72 -17.03
CA VAL A 364 4.21 -0.12 -16.97
C VAL A 364 3.84 -1.56 -16.65
N LEU A 365 4.11 -2.48 -17.58
CA LEU A 365 3.89 -3.91 -17.40
C LEU A 365 5.14 -4.58 -16.82
N CYS A 366 5.01 -5.31 -15.72
CA CYS A 366 6.11 -5.99 -15.05
C CYS A 366 6.01 -7.52 -15.19
N LEU A 367 7.05 -8.17 -15.72
CA LEU A 367 7.09 -9.61 -16.03
C LEU A 367 8.20 -10.31 -15.23
N HIS A 368 7.83 -11.27 -14.37
CA HIS A 368 8.77 -11.92 -13.44
C HIS A 368 9.61 -13.04 -14.07
N GLY A 369 10.65 -13.47 -13.35
CA GLY A 369 11.51 -14.59 -13.71
C GLY A 369 10.86 -15.97 -13.58
N TRP A 370 11.51 -17.00 -14.12
CA TRP A 370 11.03 -18.38 -14.02
C TRP A 370 11.01 -18.85 -12.57
N SER A 371 9.94 -19.55 -12.17
CA SER A 371 9.71 -20.01 -10.79
C SER A 371 9.53 -18.91 -9.73
N ASP A 372 9.44 -17.63 -10.13
CA ASP A 372 9.07 -16.50 -9.26
C ASP A 372 7.53 -16.25 -9.29
N ASN A 373 7.12 -15.00 -9.03
CA ASN A 373 5.77 -14.46 -9.17
C ASN A 373 5.87 -12.91 -9.15
N SER A 374 4.73 -12.21 -9.25
CA SER A 374 4.62 -10.75 -9.18
C SER A 374 5.26 -10.12 -7.93
N GLY A 375 5.46 -10.89 -6.85
CA GLY A 375 6.20 -10.47 -5.67
C GLY A 375 7.66 -10.09 -5.94
N SER A 376 8.25 -10.55 -7.06
CA SER A 376 9.60 -10.17 -7.52
C SER A 376 9.79 -8.66 -7.66
N PHE A 377 8.70 -7.89 -7.78
CA PHE A 377 8.73 -6.44 -7.92
C PHE A 377 8.34 -5.66 -6.66
N ASN A 378 8.06 -6.35 -5.54
CA ASN A 378 7.58 -5.72 -4.30
C ASN A 378 8.56 -4.71 -3.68
N THR A 379 9.85 -4.83 -3.97
CA THR A 379 10.88 -3.92 -3.44
C THR A 379 11.30 -2.86 -4.44
N LEU A 380 11.20 -3.15 -5.75
CA LEU A 380 11.52 -2.22 -6.83
C LEU A 380 10.45 -1.14 -7.02
N ILE A 381 9.19 -1.55 -7.27
CA ILE A 381 8.12 -0.63 -7.68
C ILE A 381 7.90 0.50 -6.66
N PRO A 382 7.96 0.27 -5.33
CA PRO A 382 7.83 1.36 -4.36
C PRO A 382 8.91 2.45 -4.44
N LEU A 383 10.02 2.22 -5.16
CA LEU A 383 11.08 3.19 -5.41
C LEU A 383 10.94 3.90 -6.77
N LEU A 384 10.01 3.47 -7.62
CA LEU A 384 9.71 4.12 -8.90
C LEU A 384 8.77 5.33 -8.70
N PRO A 385 8.65 6.24 -9.68
CA PRO A 385 7.75 7.39 -9.59
C PRO A 385 6.31 6.99 -9.28
N ALA A 386 5.70 7.71 -8.34
CA ALA A 386 4.41 7.36 -7.77
C ALA A 386 3.20 7.67 -8.69
N ASP A 387 3.44 8.37 -9.80
CA ASP A 387 2.49 8.64 -10.88
C ASP A 387 2.53 7.56 -11.99
N TRP A 388 3.24 6.45 -11.78
CA TRP A 388 3.23 5.32 -12.70
C TRP A 388 2.19 4.27 -12.29
N ARG A 389 1.52 3.70 -13.28
CA ARG A 389 0.60 2.56 -13.14
C ARG A 389 1.36 1.27 -13.46
N CYS A 390 1.97 0.66 -12.45
CA CYS A 390 2.73 -0.58 -12.61
C CYS A 390 1.83 -1.80 -12.41
N VAL A 391 1.71 -2.69 -13.39
CA VAL A 391 0.97 -3.95 -13.27
C VAL A 391 1.96 -5.11 -13.34
N ALA A 392 2.17 -5.83 -12.24
CA ALA A 392 2.97 -7.04 -12.21
C ALA A 392 2.06 -8.27 -12.23
N VAL A 393 2.17 -9.07 -13.28
CA VAL A 393 1.34 -10.27 -13.47
C VAL A 393 2.04 -11.51 -12.96
N ASP A 394 1.28 -12.45 -12.41
CA ASP A 394 1.73 -13.82 -12.32
C ASP A 394 1.46 -14.54 -13.64
N LEU A 395 2.50 -15.06 -14.27
CA LEU A 395 2.37 -15.86 -15.46
C LEU A 395 1.67 -17.21 -15.13
N PRO A 396 0.96 -17.85 -16.07
CA PRO A 396 0.31 -19.13 -15.80
C PRO A 396 1.26 -20.17 -15.19
N GLY A 397 0.75 -20.93 -14.23
CA GLY A 397 1.55 -21.88 -13.44
C GLY A 397 2.47 -21.24 -12.39
N HIS A 398 2.42 -19.92 -12.18
CA HIS A 398 3.19 -19.20 -11.17
C HIS A 398 2.28 -18.43 -10.22
N GLY A 399 2.80 -18.18 -9.01
CA GLY A 399 2.12 -17.46 -7.94
C GLY A 399 0.68 -17.94 -7.72
N PHE A 400 -0.31 -17.06 -7.83
CA PHE A 400 -1.73 -17.40 -7.69
C PHE A 400 -2.49 -17.50 -9.02
N SER A 401 -1.81 -17.35 -10.17
CA SER A 401 -2.43 -17.60 -11.47
C SER A 401 -2.72 -19.09 -11.66
N SER A 402 -3.86 -19.41 -12.26
CA SER A 402 -4.28 -20.78 -12.53
C SER A 402 -3.25 -21.55 -13.35
N HIS A 403 -3.14 -22.83 -13.04
CA HIS A 403 -2.33 -23.78 -13.81
C HIS A 403 -2.98 -24.00 -15.17
N ARG A 404 -2.19 -24.40 -16.18
CA ARG A 404 -2.77 -24.79 -17.47
C ARG A 404 -3.56 -26.09 -17.30
N PRO A 405 -4.50 -26.43 -18.20
CA PRO A 405 -5.17 -27.72 -18.18
C PRO A 405 -4.19 -28.88 -18.32
N ALA A 406 -4.57 -30.09 -17.89
CA ALA A 406 -3.76 -31.29 -18.09
C ALA A 406 -3.42 -31.51 -19.57
N GLY A 407 -2.24 -32.04 -19.88
CA GLY A 407 -1.75 -32.23 -21.26
C GLY A 407 -1.16 -31.00 -21.94
N VAL A 408 -1.31 -29.81 -21.37
CA VAL A 408 -0.84 -28.57 -22.01
C VAL A 408 0.59 -28.22 -21.56
N PHE A 409 1.47 -27.98 -22.53
CA PHE A 409 2.85 -27.55 -22.31
C PHE A 409 2.94 -26.05 -21.95
N TYR A 410 3.98 -25.70 -21.20
CA TYR A 410 4.39 -24.31 -21.00
C TYR A 410 5.43 -23.91 -22.05
N SER A 411 5.07 -22.98 -22.94
CA SER A 411 5.93 -22.52 -24.02
C SER A 411 6.00 -20.99 -24.07
N PHE A 412 7.08 -20.44 -24.64
CA PHE A 412 7.24 -18.98 -24.78
C PHE A 412 6.10 -18.35 -25.61
N PRO A 413 5.74 -18.88 -26.81
CA PRO A 413 4.62 -18.34 -27.57
C PRO A 413 3.29 -18.35 -26.81
N SER A 414 3.02 -19.37 -26.01
CA SER A 414 1.81 -19.41 -25.18
C SER A 414 1.81 -18.30 -24.13
N TYR A 415 2.95 -18.04 -23.47
CA TYR A 415 3.07 -16.92 -22.52
C TYR A 415 2.88 -15.56 -23.19
N ILE A 416 3.38 -15.37 -24.42
CA ILE A 416 3.13 -14.13 -25.19
C ILE A 416 1.64 -13.92 -25.42
N ALA A 417 0.91 -14.97 -25.80
CA ALA A 417 -0.53 -14.88 -25.98
C ALA A 417 -1.27 -14.56 -24.66
N ASP A 418 -0.78 -15.03 -23.52
CA ASP A 418 -1.35 -14.70 -22.21
C ASP A 418 -1.08 -13.25 -21.83
N VAL A 419 0.12 -12.76 -22.09
CA VAL A 419 0.49 -11.35 -21.85
C VAL A 419 -0.34 -10.42 -22.75
N GLN A 420 -0.61 -10.80 -24.00
CA GLN A 420 -1.51 -10.07 -24.89
C GLN A 420 -2.94 -9.96 -24.32
N ARG A 421 -3.48 -11.05 -23.74
CA ARG A 421 -4.79 -11.01 -23.05
C ARG A 421 -4.80 -10.02 -21.88
N VAL A 422 -3.71 -9.97 -21.11
CA VAL A 422 -3.58 -8.98 -20.03
C VAL A 422 -3.60 -7.56 -20.59
N ILE A 423 -2.85 -7.29 -21.65
CA ILE A 423 -2.76 -5.96 -22.25
C ILE A 423 -4.13 -5.52 -22.79
N GLU A 424 -4.86 -6.44 -23.42
CA GLU A 424 -6.23 -6.21 -23.88
C GLU A 424 -7.19 -5.91 -22.72
N ALA A 425 -7.12 -6.68 -21.63
CA ALA A 425 -7.94 -6.46 -20.45
C ALA A 425 -7.62 -5.12 -19.73
N LEU A 426 -6.36 -4.69 -19.77
CA LEU A 426 -5.93 -3.38 -19.27
C LEU A 426 -6.29 -2.22 -20.24
N GLN A 427 -6.73 -2.55 -21.46
CA GLN A 427 -7.02 -1.60 -22.54
C GLN A 427 -5.83 -0.70 -22.89
N TRP A 428 -4.61 -1.22 -22.73
CA TRP A 428 -3.39 -0.46 -22.98
C TRP A 428 -2.99 -0.51 -24.45
N LYS A 429 -2.94 0.67 -25.08
CA LYS A 429 -2.47 0.83 -26.47
C LYS A 429 -0.97 1.10 -26.56
N ARG A 430 -0.41 1.74 -25.54
CA ARG A 430 1.01 2.11 -25.46
C ARG A 430 1.48 2.04 -24.01
N PHE A 431 2.59 1.36 -23.75
CA PHE A 431 3.11 1.15 -22.39
C PHE A 431 4.60 0.83 -22.38
N SER A 432 5.23 0.82 -21.20
CA SER A 432 6.61 0.34 -21.02
C SER A 432 6.63 -1.04 -20.36
N ILE A 433 7.71 -1.79 -20.55
CA ILE A 433 7.89 -3.12 -19.94
C ILE A 433 9.11 -3.12 -19.02
N ILE A 434 8.96 -3.72 -17.84
CA ILE A 434 10.08 -4.11 -16.99
C ILE A 434 10.05 -5.64 -16.84
N GLY A 435 11.03 -6.32 -17.46
CA GLY A 435 11.10 -7.78 -17.47
C GLY A 435 12.35 -8.28 -16.75
N HIS A 436 12.16 -9.18 -15.78
CA HIS A 436 13.27 -9.88 -15.11
C HIS A 436 13.49 -11.26 -15.70
N SER A 437 14.74 -11.60 -16.05
CA SER A 437 15.13 -12.95 -16.47
C SER A 437 14.23 -13.50 -17.60
N MET A 438 13.44 -14.56 -17.34
CA MET A 438 12.41 -15.09 -18.24
C MET A 438 11.41 -14.03 -18.70
N GLY A 439 10.94 -13.17 -17.79
CA GLY A 439 10.06 -12.06 -18.12
C GLY A 439 10.72 -11.02 -19.01
N GLY A 440 12.04 -10.85 -18.92
CA GLY A 440 12.82 -10.05 -19.88
C GLY A 440 12.81 -10.68 -21.27
N ASN A 441 12.94 -12.00 -21.36
CA ASN A 441 12.87 -12.73 -22.64
C ASN A 441 11.48 -12.62 -23.29
N LEU A 442 10.42 -12.70 -22.47
CA LEU A 442 9.06 -12.46 -22.93
C LEU A 442 8.86 -11.02 -23.38
N GLY A 443 9.42 -10.05 -22.65
CA GLY A 443 9.41 -8.64 -23.04
C GLY A 443 10.08 -8.39 -24.40
N GLY A 444 11.25 -8.97 -24.64
CA GLY A 444 11.93 -8.88 -25.94
C GLY A 444 11.10 -9.46 -27.07
N MET A 445 10.59 -10.69 -26.91
CA MET A 445 9.73 -11.33 -27.92
C MET A 445 8.42 -10.55 -28.17
N LEU A 446 7.82 -9.97 -27.12
CA LEU A 446 6.62 -9.15 -27.26
C LEU A 446 6.91 -7.87 -28.04
N CYS A 447 8.02 -7.18 -27.76
CA CYS A 447 8.41 -5.97 -28.50
C CYS A 447 8.68 -6.27 -29.97
N ALA A 448 9.27 -7.43 -30.28
CA ALA A 448 9.54 -7.84 -31.66
C ALA A 448 8.25 -8.11 -32.46
N LEU A 449 7.25 -8.73 -31.82
CA LEU A 449 5.99 -9.10 -32.47
C LEU A 449 4.98 -7.95 -32.53
N TYR A 450 5.06 -7.00 -31.60
CA TYR A 450 4.12 -5.87 -31.48
C TYR A 450 4.88 -4.54 -31.29
N PRO A 451 5.70 -4.12 -32.27
CA PRO A 451 6.64 -3.01 -32.13
C PRO A 451 5.98 -1.67 -31.79
N ASP A 452 4.72 -1.46 -32.19
CA ASP A 452 4.01 -0.19 -31.98
C ASP A 452 3.41 -0.04 -30.56
N MET A 453 3.33 -1.11 -29.78
CA MET A 453 2.67 -1.11 -28.47
C MET A 453 3.61 -0.74 -27.32
N VAL A 454 4.92 -0.97 -27.48
CA VAL A 454 5.88 -0.83 -26.38
C VAL A 454 6.78 0.39 -26.60
N GLU A 455 6.72 1.36 -25.70
CA GLU A 455 7.56 2.58 -25.74
C GLU A 455 9.01 2.27 -25.38
N ALA A 456 9.19 1.47 -24.34
CA ALA A 456 10.48 1.18 -23.75
C ALA A 456 10.46 -0.19 -23.06
N LEU A 457 11.58 -0.89 -23.18
CA LEU A 457 11.82 -2.20 -22.59
C LEU A 457 13.01 -2.12 -21.63
N VAL A 458 12.79 -2.48 -20.37
CA VAL A 458 13.83 -2.62 -19.35
C VAL A 458 14.05 -4.10 -19.09
N LEU A 459 15.26 -4.56 -19.33
CA LEU A 459 15.72 -5.93 -19.13
C LEU A 459 16.54 -6.00 -17.84
N LEU A 460 16.00 -6.66 -16.83
CA LEU A 460 16.66 -6.92 -15.54
C LEU A 460 17.34 -8.27 -15.59
N ASP A 461 18.67 -8.23 -15.64
CA ASP A 461 19.59 -9.36 -15.77
C ASP A 461 19.14 -10.40 -16.81
N SER A 462 18.82 -9.88 -18.00
CA SER A 462 18.30 -10.60 -19.16
C SER A 462 18.82 -9.96 -20.45
N TYR A 463 18.92 -10.75 -21.53
CA TYR A 463 19.33 -10.27 -22.85
C TYR A 463 18.15 -10.01 -23.79
N GLY A 464 16.92 -10.23 -23.31
CA GLY A 464 15.68 -10.12 -24.11
C GLY A 464 15.37 -11.37 -24.94
N PHE A 465 16.32 -12.28 -25.09
CA PHE A 465 16.15 -13.55 -25.80
C PHE A 465 17.01 -14.66 -25.19
N LEU A 466 16.60 -15.91 -25.42
CA LEU A 466 17.28 -17.10 -24.91
C LEU A 466 17.42 -18.18 -25.99
N PRO A 467 18.46 -18.10 -26.84
CA PRO A 467 18.61 -19.00 -27.98
C PRO A 467 19.02 -20.42 -27.54
N VAL A 468 18.90 -21.35 -28.48
CA VAL A 468 19.47 -22.70 -28.38
C VAL A 468 20.28 -23.03 -29.63
N ASP A 469 21.28 -23.89 -29.46
CA ASP A 469 22.00 -24.47 -30.59
C ASP A 469 21.05 -25.34 -31.43
N VAL A 470 21.02 -25.07 -32.74
CA VAL A 470 20.22 -25.81 -33.73
C VAL A 470 20.51 -27.32 -33.68
N LYS A 471 21.75 -27.73 -33.40
CA LYS A 471 22.15 -29.14 -33.29
C LYS A 471 21.52 -29.86 -32.11
N ARG A 472 21.02 -29.11 -31.12
CA ARG A 472 20.37 -29.65 -29.91
C ARG A 472 18.85 -29.67 -30.02
N MET A 473 18.26 -29.04 -31.05
CA MET A 473 16.82 -28.78 -31.13
C MET A 473 15.97 -30.07 -31.08
N SER A 474 16.29 -31.06 -31.92
CA SER A 474 15.57 -32.35 -31.95
C SER A 474 15.65 -33.09 -30.61
N ARG A 475 16.83 -33.07 -29.97
CA ARG A 475 17.05 -33.68 -28.65
C ARG A 475 16.27 -32.97 -27.55
N ILE A 476 16.18 -31.64 -27.59
CA ILE A 476 15.39 -30.83 -26.64
C ILE A 476 13.90 -31.16 -26.77
N MET A 477 13.38 -31.19 -28.01
CA MET A 477 11.98 -31.55 -28.27
C MET A 477 11.68 -32.98 -27.81
N TYR A 478 12.48 -33.96 -28.22
CA TYR A 478 12.33 -35.35 -27.79
C TYR A 478 12.30 -35.45 -26.27
N ARG A 479 13.29 -34.83 -25.59
CA ARG A 479 13.39 -34.86 -24.13
C ARG A 479 12.16 -34.26 -23.45
N GLY A 480 11.70 -33.08 -23.88
CA GLY A 480 10.54 -32.44 -23.26
C GLY A 480 9.24 -33.21 -23.48
N ILE A 481 9.07 -33.83 -24.65
CA ILE A 481 7.94 -34.73 -24.91
C ILE A 481 8.00 -35.94 -23.97
N GLN A 482 9.17 -36.59 -23.83
CA GLN A 482 9.31 -37.73 -22.91
C GLN A 482 9.09 -37.33 -21.45
N GLU A 483 9.60 -36.19 -21.02
CA GLU A 483 9.41 -35.66 -19.66
C GLU A 483 7.92 -35.41 -19.36
N MET A 484 7.14 -34.89 -20.31
CA MET A 484 5.69 -34.73 -20.16
C MET A 484 4.97 -36.08 -20.10
N LEU A 485 5.25 -37.00 -21.02
CA LEU A 485 4.62 -38.33 -21.04
C LEU A 485 4.92 -39.11 -19.75
N GLU A 486 6.15 -39.01 -19.23
CA GLU A 486 6.49 -39.59 -17.93
C GLU A 486 5.79 -38.90 -16.76
N TYR A 487 5.68 -37.57 -16.81
CA TYR A 487 4.95 -36.81 -15.81
C TYR A 487 3.48 -37.25 -15.75
N GLU A 488 2.82 -37.40 -16.90
CA GLU A 488 1.43 -37.81 -17.03
C GLU A 488 1.19 -39.24 -16.53
N LYS A 489 2.07 -40.18 -16.87
CA LYS A 489 2.01 -41.56 -16.35
C LYS A 489 2.04 -41.62 -14.82
N LYS A 490 2.72 -40.68 -14.18
CA LYS A 490 2.86 -40.61 -12.72
C LYS A 490 1.74 -39.81 -12.04
N LEU A 491 0.84 -39.16 -12.79
CA LEU A 491 -0.24 -38.34 -12.23
C LEU A 491 -1.17 -39.12 -11.28
N PRO A 492 -1.64 -40.34 -11.60
CA PRO A 492 -2.57 -41.07 -10.72
C PRO A 492 -1.99 -41.35 -9.33
N ASP A 493 -0.68 -41.59 -9.25
CA ASP A 493 0.03 -41.95 -8.01
C ASP A 493 0.65 -40.73 -7.29
N ARG A 494 0.52 -39.54 -7.88
CA ARG A 494 1.21 -38.35 -7.39
C ARG A 494 0.50 -37.75 -6.18
N LYS A 495 1.10 -37.94 -5.00
CA LYS A 495 0.70 -37.21 -3.79
C LYS A 495 1.33 -35.82 -3.76
N GLU A 496 0.52 -34.82 -3.42
CA GLU A 496 1.00 -33.46 -3.21
C GLU A 496 1.96 -33.41 -2.02
N ARG A 497 3.13 -32.78 -2.21
CA ARG A 497 4.16 -32.71 -1.17
C ARG A 497 3.87 -31.51 -0.27
N ILE A 498 3.53 -31.79 0.98
CA ILE A 498 3.30 -30.79 2.02
C ILE A 498 4.62 -30.54 2.76
N TYR A 499 4.98 -29.27 2.90
CA TYR A 499 6.20 -28.82 3.57
C TYR A 499 5.86 -28.02 4.83
N THR A 500 6.80 -27.91 5.75
CA THR A 500 6.77 -26.79 6.70
C THR A 500 7.23 -25.51 6.00
N TYR A 501 6.83 -24.35 6.52
CA TYR A 501 7.27 -23.06 5.96
C TYR A 501 8.80 -22.96 5.92
N GLU A 502 9.49 -23.36 6.99
CA GLU A 502 10.96 -23.37 7.05
C GLU A 502 11.56 -24.28 6.00
N LYS A 503 10.99 -25.48 5.76
CA LYS A 503 11.50 -26.36 4.70
C LYS A 503 11.27 -25.79 3.31
N ALA A 504 10.16 -25.08 3.10
CA ALA A 504 9.93 -24.35 1.85
C ALA A 504 10.94 -23.20 1.67
N LYS A 505 11.24 -22.45 2.74
CA LYS A 505 12.27 -21.39 2.78
C LYS A 505 13.66 -21.94 2.45
N GLU A 506 14.08 -23.00 3.12
CA GLU A 506 15.34 -23.70 2.83
C GLU A 506 15.40 -24.15 1.37
N ARG A 507 14.30 -24.72 0.85
CA ARG A 507 14.26 -25.22 -0.53
C ARG A 507 14.39 -24.09 -1.55
N LEU A 508 13.73 -22.95 -1.34
CA LEU A 508 13.85 -21.80 -2.24
C LEU A 508 15.25 -21.17 -2.16
N LYS A 509 15.81 -21.06 -0.95
CA LYS A 509 17.17 -20.52 -0.73
C LYS A 509 18.26 -21.44 -1.30
N ALA A 510 18.09 -22.75 -1.20
CA ALA A 510 19.01 -23.72 -1.82
C ALA A 510 18.99 -23.64 -3.36
N ALA A 511 17.83 -23.36 -3.95
CA ALA A 511 17.72 -23.15 -5.39
C ALA A 511 18.28 -21.79 -5.84
N ASN A 512 18.27 -20.78 -4.96
CA ASN A 512 18.74 -19.42 -5.25
C ASN A 512 19.59 -18.88 -4.09
N PRO A 513 20.88 -19.27 -3.98
CA PRO A 513 21.71 -18.98 -2.81
C PRO A 513 21.93 -17.49 -2.53
N PHE A 514 21.78 -16.64 -3.54
CA PHE A 514 21.99 -15.20 -3.44
C PHE A 514 20.75 -14.42 -2.97
N LEU A 515 19.56 -15.04 -2.91
CA LEU A 515 18.39 -14.37 -2.36
C LEU A 515 18.58 -14.06 -0.88
N SER A 516 18.33 -12.81 -0.48
CA SER A 516 18.25 -12.44 0.93
C SER A 516 17.07 -13.13 1.59
N ASP A 517 17.11 -13.34 2.92
CA ASP A 517 16.00 -13.96 3.66
C ASP A 517 14.67 -13.20 3.46
N LYS A 518 14.74 -11.87 3.39
CA LYS A 518 13.58 -11.02 3.12
C LYS A 518 13.02 -11.26 1.71
N SER A 519 13.87 -11.38 0.71
CA SER A 519 13.45 -11.65 -0.68
C SER A 519 12.83 -13.04 -0.83
N VAL A 520 13.39 -14.04 -0.13
CA VAL A 520 12.79 -15.38 -0.05
C VAL A 520 11.39 -15.30 0.57
N GLU A 521 11.22 -14.59 1.69
CA GLU A 521 9.92 -14.40 2.33
C GLU A 521 8.92 -13.73 1.38
N ILE A 522 9.32 -12.67 0.69
CA ILE A 522 8.51 -11.95 -0.31
C ILE A 522 8.03 -12.89 -1.43
N LEU A 523 8.91 -13.72 -2.00
CA LEU A 523 8.51 -14.64 -3.06
C LEU A 523 7.60 -15.74 -2.54
N LEU A 524 7.81 -16.21 -1.30
CA LEU A 524 6.98 -17.25 -0.67
C LEU A 524 5.60 -16.77 -0.24
N GLU A 525 5.41 -15.46 0.03
CA GLU A 525 4.07 -14.90 0.31
C GLU A 525 3.05 -15.26 -0.77
N ARG A 526 3.52 -15.37 -2.02
CA ARG A 526 2.70 -15.70 -3.18
C ARG A 526 3.08 -17.02 -3.86
N GLY A 527 4.21 -17.60 -3.47
CA GLY A 527 4.71 -18.89 -3.95
C GLY A 527 4.24 -20.09 -3.13
N LEU A 528 3.52 -19.86 -2.03
CA LEU A 528 2.99 -20.89 -1.14
C LEU A 528 1.49 -20.73 -0.90
N GLN A 529 0.83 -21.86 -0.69
CA GLN A 529 -0.55 -21.95 -0.23
C GLN A 529 -0.59 -22.78 1.05
N GLU A 530 -1.34 -22.30 2.04
CA GLU A 530 -1.58 -23.03 3.29
C GLU A 530 -2.57 -24.19 3.04
N VAL A 531 -2.21 -25.38 3.49
CA VAL A 531 -3.05 -26.59 3.43
C VAL A 531 -3.06 -27.28 4.80
N GLU A 532 -3.91 -28.28 4.97
CA GLU A 532 -3.87 -29.11 6.19
C GLU A 532 -2.50 -29.77 6.33
N GLY A 533 -1.84 -29.59 7.48
CA GLY A 533 -0.52 -30.15 7.75
C GLY A 533 0.69 -29.33 7.30
N GLY A 534 0.51 -28.18 6.61
CA GLY A 534 1.64 -27.32 6.25
C GLY A 534 1.37 -26.36 5.08
N VAL A 535 2.34 -26.28 4.17
CA VAL A 535 2.28 -25.45 2.96
C VAL A 535 2.65 -26.25 1.72
N VAL A 536 2.04 -25.91 0.60
CA VAL A 536 2.38 -26.43 -0.73
C VAL A 536 2.86 -25.28 -1.60
N PHE A 537 3.74 -25.57 -2.55
CA PHE A 537 4.13 -24.57 -3.53
C PHE A 537 2.99 -24.38 -4.54
N THR A 538 2.61 -23.13 -4.78
CA THR A 538 1.52 -22.80 -5.70
C THR A 538 1.89 -22.98 -7.17
N ARG A 539 3.19 -23.09 -7.47
CA ARG A 539 3.68 -23.27 -8.83
C ARG A 539 3.34 -24.65 -9.40
N ASP A 540 2.98 -24.68 -10.67
CA ASP A 540 2.81 -25.92 -11.41
C ASP A 540 4.18 -26.55 -11.66
N ILE A 541 4.37 -27.83 -11.33
CA ILE A 541 5.66 -28.49 -11.56
C ILE A 541 6.01 -28.58 -13.05
N ARG A 542 5.03 -28.56 -13.95
CA ARG A 542 5.24 -28.65 -15.40
C ARG A 542 6.03 -27.49 -15.98
N ILE A 543 6.08 -26.35 -15.28
CA ILE A 543 6.96 -25.23 -15.69
C ILE A 543 8.44 -25.61 -15.67
N ASN A 544 8.80 -26.71 -14.98
CA ASN A 544 10.16 -27.23 -14.89
C ASN A 544 10.50 -28.29 -15.94
N LEU A 545 9.52 -28.71 -16.76
CA LEU A 545 9.79 -29.61 -17.88
C LEU A 545 10.52 -28.85 -18.99
N THR A 546 11.29 -29.57 -19.79
CA THR A 546 12.03 -28.99 -20.91
C THR A 546 11.08 -28.29 -21.87
N ASN A 547 11.29 -26.98 -22.07
CA ASN A 547 10.50 -26.21 -23.02
C ASN A 547 10.84 -26.64 -24.45
N ILE A 548 9.85 -27.21 -25.13
CA ILE A 548 10.03 -27.83 -26.45
C ILE A 548 10.00 -26.82 -27.61
N ILE A 549 9.58 -25.58 -27.38
CA ILE A 549 9.57 -24.53 -28.40
C ILE A 549 10.65 -23.50 -28.06
N ARG A 550 11.74 -23.53 -28.83
CA ARG A 550 12.93 -22.70 -28.63
C ARG A 550 13.36 -22.07 -29.96
N ASN A 551 14.03 -20.93 -29.88
CA ASN A 551 14.52 -20.21 -31.05
C ASN A 551 16.04 -20.40 -31.19
N THR A 552 16.53 -20.44 -32.42
CA THR A 552 17.97 -20.37 -32.71
C THR A 552 18.49 -18.95 -32.44
N LEU A 553 19.81 -18.78 -32.35
CA LEU A 553 20.42 -17.44 -32.24
C LEU A 553 20.00 -16.56 -33.42
N GLU A 554 20.00 -17.08 -34.64
CA GLU A 554 19.58 -16.37 -35.85
C GLU A 554 18.14 -15.85 -35.74
N GLN A 555 17.21 -16.70 -35.29
CA GLN A 555 15.81 -16.30 -35.07
C GLN A 555 15.69 -15.23 -33.98
N CYS A 556 16.49 -15.34 -32.91
CA CYS A 556 16.52 -14.33 -31.86
C CYS A 556 17.05 -12.98 -32.35
N LEU A 557 18.15 -12.99 -33.12
CA LEU A 557 18.72 -11.77 -33.70
C LEU A 557 17.78 -11.13 -34.72
N GLU A 558 17.02 -11.94 -35.48
CA GLU A 558 16.02 -11.39 -36.39
C GLU A 558 14.85 -10.77 -35.63
N MET A 559 14.31 -11.41 -34.60
CA MET A 559 13.30 -10.76 -33.75
C MET A 559 13.85 -9.49 -33.08
N GLN A 560 15.10 -9.52 -32.65
CA GLN A 560 15.76 -8.35 -32.06
C GLN A 560 15.85 -7.18 -33.05
N SER A 561 16.08 -7.45 -34.34
CA SER A 561 16.18 -6.42 -35.39
C SER A 561 14.85 -5.67 -35.62
N GLN A 562 13.72 -6.32 -35.34
CA GLN A 562 12.38 -5.75 -35.50
C GLN A 562 11.96 -4.81 -34.34
N ILE A 563 12.74 -4.75 -33.25
CA ILE A 563 12.37 -3.94 -32.07
C ILE A 563 12.62 -2.46 -32.31
N THR A 564 11.54 -1.68 -32.27
CA THR A 564 11.58 -0.21 -32.41
C THR A 564 11.65 0.53 -31.07
N SER A 565 11.26 -0.12 -29.97
CA SER A 565 11.30 0.41 -28.61
C SER A 565 12.72 0.74 -28.16
N ARG A 566 12.87 1.69 -27.25
CA ARG A 566 14.16 1.92 -26.57
C ARG A 566 14.41 0.81 -25.56
N VAL A 567 15.64 0.31 -25.49
CA VAL A 567 15.98 -0.81 -24.61
C VAL A 567 17.03 -0.42 -23.58
N LEU A 568 16.74 -0.68 -22.30
CA LEU A 568 17.71 -0.63 -21.20
C LEU A 568 18.05 -2.05 -20.77
N VAL A 569 19.31 -2.43 -20.88
CA VAL A 569 19.85 -3.71 -20.40
C VAL A 569 20.61 -3.47 -19.10
N LEU A 570 20.06 -3.93 -17.97
CA LEU A 570 20.72 -3.89 -16.67
C LEU A 570 21.25 -5.28 -16.31
N ARG A 571 22.57 -5.44 -16.30
CA ARG A 571 23.25 -6.68 -15.92
C ARG A 571 23.70 -6.63 -14.47
N ALA A 572 23.59 -7.73 -13.76
CA ALA A 572 24.15 -7.86 -12.43
C ALA A 572 25.57 -8.45 -12.50
N SER A 573 26.50 -7.91 -11.71
CA SER A 573 27.90 -8.35 -11.66
C SER A 573 28.08 -9.85 -11.34
N GLN A 574 27.14 -10.44 -10.59
CA GLN A 574 27.11 -11.86 -10.23
C GLN A 574 25.89 -12.57 -10.87
N GLY A 575 25.35 -12.00 -11.95
CA GLY A 575 24.13 -12.43 -12.59
C GLY A 575 24.25 -13.57 -13.60
N LEU A 576 23.30 -13.59 -14.54
CA LEU A 576 23.01 -14.65 -15.52
C LEU A 576 24.22 -15.10 -16.36
N GLN A 577 25.24 -14.26 -16.50
CA GLN A 577 26.49 -14.58 -17.21
C GLN A 577 27.20 -15.82 -16.68
N LYS A 578 27.10 -16.09 -15.38
CA LYS A 578 27.76 -17.24 -14.76
C LYS A 578 26.99 -18.55 -14.97
N THR A 579 25.79 -18.50 -15.55
CA THR A 579 24.85 -19.63 -15.61
C THR A 579 24.83 -20.34 -16.97
N PHE A 580 25.38 -19.73 -18.03
CA PHE A 580 25.42 -20.34 -19.37
C PHE A 580 26.71 -21.13 -19.64
N PRO A 581 26.63 -22.29 -20.31
CA PRO A 581 27.78 -22.88 -20.99
C PRO A 581 28.18 -21.96 -22.16
N GLN A 582 29.45 -21.58 -22.25
CA GLN A 582 29.98 -20.66 -23.29
C GLN A 582 29.17 -19.36 -23.38
N PRO A 583 29.10 -18.56 -22.29
CA PRO A 583 28.27 -17.36 -22.23
C PRO A 583 28.65 -16.35 -23.32
N GLU A 584 29.90 -16.36 -23.80
CA GLU A 584 30.38 -15.45 -24.83
C GLU A 584 29.70 -15.67 -26.19
N GLU A 585 29.47 -16.92 -26.60
CA GLU A 585 28.86 -17.26 -27.90
C GLU A 585 27.38 -16.82 -27.99
N ILE A 586 26.70 -16.68 -26.85
CA ILE A 586 25.29 -16.27 -26.78
C ILE A 586 25.15 -14.80 -26.38
N ALA A 587 25.86 -14.38 -25.32
CA ALA A 587 25.68 -13.04 -24.77
C ALA A 587 26.29 -11.95 -25.66
N VAL A 588 27.44 -12.20 -26.29
CA VAL A 588 28.11 -11.18 -27.11
C VAL A 588 27.26 -10.79 -28.33
N PRO A 589 26.73 -11.73 -29.15
CA PRO A 589 25.88 -11.37 -30.28
C PRO A 589 24.61 -10.61 -29.86
N LEU A 590 23.94 -11.04 -28.78
CA LEU A 590 22.74 -10.39 -28.29
C LEU A 590 23.02 -8.98 -27.75
N LEU A 591 24.13 -8.79 -27.03
CA LEU A 591 24.54 -7.46 -26.53
C LEU A 591 24.96 -6.53 -27.67
N ASN A 592 25.65 -7.05 -28.68
CA ASN A 592 26.00 -6.29 -29.88
C ASN A 592 24.73 -5.80 -30.61
N GLY A 593 23.69 -6.64 -30.68
CA GLY A 593 22.39 -6.24 -31.21
C GLY A 593 21.72 -5.08 -30.45
N TRP A 594 22.13 -4.82 -29.21
CA TRP A 594 21.65 -3.68 -28.41
C TRP A 594 22.54 -2.43 -28.49
N SER A 595 23.67 -2.44 -29.22
CA SER A 595 24.68 -1.36 -29.14
C SER A 595 24.33 -0.05 -29.86
N GLY A 596 23.09 0.10 -30.36
CA GLY A 596 22.63 1.33 -31.02
C GLY A 596 22.37 2.50 -30.07
N GLU A 597 22.41 3.73 -30.59
CA GLU A 597 22.32 5.00 -29.82
C GLU A 597 21.05 5.14 -28.97
N ARG A 598 19.98 4.42 -29.32
CA ARG A 598 18.68 4.45 -28.64
C ARG A 598 18.64 3.64 -27.35
N ASN A 599 19.61 2.75 -27.18
CA ASN A 599 19.64 1.74 -26.14
C ASN A 599 20.72 2.05 -25.11
N THR A 600 20.60 1.45 -23.94
CA THR A 600 21.56 1.65 -22.85
C THR A 600 21.89 0.31 -22.24
N ILE A 601 23.18 -0.01 -22.09
CA ILE A 601 23.65 -1.23 -21.44
C ILE A 601 24.46 -0.81 -20.22
N MET A 602 24.05 -1.26 -19.03
CA MET A 602 24.75 -0.98 -17.79
C MET A 602 24.95 -2.25 -16.99
N THR A 603 26.02 -2.28 -16.21
CA THR A 603 26.26 -3.32 -15.20
C THR A 603 26.19 -2.69 -13.82
N VAL A 604 25.43 -3.32 -12.92
CA VAL A 604 25.29 -2.93 -11.52
C VAL A 604 25.88 -4.00 -10.61
N GLU A 605 26.35 -3.59 -9.44
CA GLU A 605 26.75 -4.54 -8.40
C GLU A 605 25.52 -5.29 -7.87
N GLY A 606 25.65 -6.60 -7.64
CA GLY A 606 24.56 -7.45 -7.17
C GLY A 606 24.45 -8.78 -7.90
N ASP A 607 23.40 -9.52 -7.55
CA ASP A 607 23.07 -10.85 -8.05
C ASP A 607 21.92 -10.85 -9.08
N HIS A 608 21.52 -12.03 -9.56
CA HIS A 608 20.47 -12.21 -10.56
C HIS A 608 19.13 -11.56 -10.19
N HIS A 609 18.85 -11.42 -8.89
CA HIS A 609 17.66 -10.78 -8.33
C HIS A 609 17.99 -9.43 -7.70
N VAL A 610 18.97 -8.69 -8.23
CA VAL A 610 19.39 -7.35 -7.75
C VAL A 610 18.20 -6.40 -7.60
N HIS A 611 17.21 -6.45 -8.49
CA HIS A 611 16.00 -5.62 -8.41
C HIS A 611 15.10 -5.95 -7.21
N LEU A 612 15.23 -7.16 -6.67
CA LEU A 612 14.49 -7.61 -5.49
C LEU A 612 15.33 -7.41 -4.20
N ASN A 613 16.61 -7.79 -4.22
CA ASN A 613 17.53 -7.71 -3.09
C ASN A 613 18.02 -6.27 -2.80
N ASN A 614 18.39 -5.54 -3.85
CA ASN A 614 19.01 -4.22 -3.81
C ASN A 614 18.36 -3.25 -4.83
N PRO A 615 17.04 -3.04 -4.73
CA PRO A 615 16.28 -2.22 -5.68
C PRO A 615 16.82 -0.79 -5.81
N GLU A 616 17.45 -0.25 -4.77
CA GLU A 616 18.06 1.08 -4.74
C GLU A 616 19.16 1.29 -5.79
N LEU A 617 19.81 0.21 -6.25
CA LEU A 617 20.86 0.28 -7.26
C LEU A 617 20.32 0.40 -8.68
N VAL A 618 19.09 -0.06 -8.90
CA VAL A 618 18.47 -0.11 -10.24
C VAL A 618 17.33 0.89 -10.41
N ALA A 619 16.58 1.21 -9.36
CA ALA A 619 15.41 2.09 -9.44
C ALA A 619 15.72 3.49 -10.03
N PRO A 620 16.82 4.18 -9.65
CA PRO A 620 17.16 5.48 -10.24
C PRO A 620 17.45 5.37 -11.74
N ILE A 621 18.22 4.34 -12.15
CA ILE A 621 18.58 4.13 -13.56
C ILE A 621 17.33 3.86 -14.41
N ILE A 622 16.42 3.03 -13.91
CA ILE A 622 15.14 2.73 -14.58
C ILE A 622 14.29 4.01 -14.69
N THR A 623 14.23 4.79 -13.61
CA THR A 623 13.47 6.04 -13.56
C THR A 623 14.00 7.04 -14.59
N ASP A 624 15.30 7.31 -14.58
CA ASP A 624 15.94 8.25 -15.49
C ASP A 624 15.79 7.79 -16.94
N PHE A 625 16.01 6.50 -17.20
CA PHE A 625 15.82 5.94 -18.53
C PHE A 625 14.40 6.18 -19.01
N LEU A 626 13.37 5.77 -18.27
CA LEU A 626 11.98 5.90 -18.71
C LEU A 626 11.54 7.37 -18.80
N LEU A 627 12.04 8.28 -17.96
CA LEU A 627 11.68 9.71 -17.98
C LEU A 627 12.40 10.54 -19.05
N SER A 628 13.59 10.11 -19.53
CA SER A 628 14.44 10.88 -20.46
C SER A 628 13.78 11.33 -21.78
N GLN A 629 12.56 10.87 -22.12
CA GLN A 629 11.79 11.38 -23.25
C GLN A 629 10.73 12.44 -22.92
N THR A 630 10.29 12.60 -21.66
CA THR A 630 9.27 13.62 -21.33
C THR A 630 9.80 15.05 -21.57
N SER A 631 11.11 15.24 -21.46
CA SER A 631 11.80 16.52 -21.70
C SER A 631 11.93 16.89 -23.18
N GLN A 632 11.96 15.91 -24.11
CA GLN A 632 12.05 16.20 -25.55
C GLN A 632 10.68 16.48 -26.19
N GLN A 633 9.59 15.88 -25.69
CA GLN A 633 8.24 16.19 -26.17
C GLN A 633 7.70 17.53 -25.68
N THR A 634 8.07 17.96 -24.47
CA THR A 634 7.67 19.29 -23.92
C THR A 634 8.44 20.46 -24.55
N ALA A 635 9.69 20.24 -24.98
CA ALA A 635 10.46 21.22 -25.73
C ALA A 635 9.91 21.44 -27.16
N ASN A 636 9.43 20.38 -27.82
CA ASN A 636 8.87 20.51 -29.18
C ASN A 636 7.46 21.12 -29.21
N ALA A 637 6.69 21.01 -28.13
CA ALA A 637 5.36 21.64 -28.02
C ALA A 637 5.42 23.16 -27.72
N SER A 638 6.55 23.68 -27.23
CA SER A 638 6.73 25.11 -26.90
C SER A 638 7.40 25.93 -28.01
N GLY A 639 7.82 25.30 -29.11
CA GLY A 639 8.49 25.95 -30.25
C GLY A 639 7.60 26.40 -31.41
N LEU A 640 6.29 26.11 -31.38
CA LEU A 640 5.33 26.47 -32.44
C LEU A 640 4.45 27.64 -32.01
N ASN A 641 5.05 28.82 -31.83
CA ASN A 641 4.32 30.10 -31.83
C ASN A 641 5.28 31.29 -31.93
N GLN A 642 6.05 31.36 -33.03
CA GLN A 642 6.60 32.63 -33.50
C GLN A 642 6.45 32.68 -35.03
N SER A 643 5.35 33.25 -35.49
CA SER A 643 5.19 33.68 -36.88
C SER A 643 6.19 34.81 -37.17
N PRO A 644 6.92 34.77 -38.30
CA PRO A 644 7.73 35.90 -38.70
C PRO A 644 6.81 36.98 -39.30
N LYS A 645 6.96 38.21 -38.79
CA LYS A 645 6.50 39.42 -39.48
C LYS A 645 7.39 39.62 -40.71
N LEU A 646 6.82 39.38 -41.89
CA LEU A 646 6.71 40.31 -43.04
C LEU A 646 6.15 39.56 -44.24
#